data_AF-A0A800G2J2-F1
#
_entry.id   AF-A0A800G2J2-F1
#
_cell.length_a   1.000
_cell.length_b   1.000
_cell.length_c   1.000
_cell.angle_alpha   90.00
_cell.angle_beta   90.00
_cell.angle_gamma   90.00
#
_symmetry.space_group_name_H-M   'P 1'
#
loop_
_entity.id
_entity.type
_entity.pdbx_description
1 polymer ?
#
loop_
_entity_poly.entity_id
_entity_poly.type
_entity_poly.pdbx_seq_one_letter_code
_entity_poly.pdbx_strand_id
1 'polypeptide(L)'
;MQHRSTPLKPTLALTATLWALSCVYLATPSGASPLQDSPADLEAILMERVEAASQMEAEELWSAAQNLSSLVGDEIGAPFDAAVERSLRALKADLDAGETTLGRGALLLVATRFLGDDPDLELCANTLLPLVRSRNPDLIAATAELVEGSDLNLAESDARESLARALITAAQNANYAPSLRVTCATAAHGVGLGKQIPKARAVLYDFLGSADAQLKAEGALALAHLGIVEDVPGVTGELERLAALPGDRGRLAAAYLKQVQIRRHKETELRRARDVASDLASGGSVGSDLGRIERLIQLVQEAHIDGTEVTRAELIEAAADGLLRSMDRHSSYFSPEAFKKFELDLEAEYGGIGAYVGLDRDDGLFTITRPIYSGPAYKAGLYTDDKIVRLGDWPTVGEPVNDVIKRLKGKPGTSVKLYIWRRGMDAGLIERPTEDMAVVIERAQITVPPVHAQMLPGGIGLVELTTFSRVASQELASAIKELKADGMRGLILDLRGNTGGLLTEARNVGDLFLDKGKVVVSTKSRVYRPRTFSTVRGAIIPDDMPMVTLINRFSASASEIVSGALQDHGRSKLIGQRSFGKGSVQNLIRLPGEADDEFADENGNRRHDEWETITKDYDGDGEFDYAPRIKLTIEQYLLPTGRSIHRKVDEEGNITSAGGVEPDETVAPMRRESWRLVEMRKLQDTRKLRDWARDRFAENQEAFSKLALCDMDDTAAYSGFDELYAGLDTILSENDVRFLLRIEVRRLVQDAQGHAFPLGDFQEDSQLQAAVHSILADLGETADSLVAYGRTFDEIGDDGLVLGLSSPMNLRSEDLDQALALIAEAGGADELITRQKLRELTDLIRSMKKN
;
A
#
# COMPACT_ATOMS: atom_id res chain seq x y z
N MET A 1 -22.69 14.45 -8.75
CA MET A 1 -22.62 15.93 -8.76
C MET A 1 -21.64 16.35 -9.84
N GLN A 2 -22.17 17.08 -10.84
CA GLN A 2 -21.52 17.78 -11.96
C GLN A 2 -20.25 17.13 -12.58
N HIS A 3 -20.49 16.22 -13.53
CA HIS A 3 -19.49 15.86 -14.55
C HIS A 3 -19.47 16.97 -15.61
N ARG A 4 -18.44 17.83 -15.62
CA ARG A 4 -18.06 18.57 -16.84
C ARG A 4 -17.27 17.59 -17.72
N SER A 5 -17.88 17.18 -18.83
CA SER A 5 -17.26 16.33 -19.85
C SER A 5 -16.68 17.21 -20.96
N THR A 6 -15.38 17.43 -20.96
CA THR A 6 -14.64 17.88 -22.15
C THR A 6 -14.18 16.66 -22.94
N PRO A 7 -14.46 16.61 -24.25
CA PRO A 7 -13.41 16.27 -25.19
C PRO A 7 -13.53 17.08 -26.50
N LEU A 8 -12.53 17.90 -26.81
CA LEU A 8 -12.28 18.35 -28.17
C LEU A 8 -10.78 18.15 -28.50
N LYS A 9 -10.53 17.73 -29.74
CA LYS A 9 -9.30 17.12 -30.25
C LYS A 9 -8.03 17.95 -29.97
N PRO A 10 -6.87 17.31 -29.70
CA PRO A 10 -5.58 17.99 -29.76
C PRO A 10 -5.06 17.95 -31.20
N THR A 11 -4.98 19.10 -31.87
CA THR A 11 -4.15 19.25 -33.07
C THR A 11 -2.74 19.60 -32.62
N LEU A 12 -1.82 18.64 -32.84
CA LEU A 12 -0.38 18.83 -32.73
C LEU A 12 0.10 19.76 -33.85
N ALA A 13 0.54 20.96 -33.48
CA ALA A 13 1.52 21.73 -34.26
C ALA A 13 2.48 22.42 -33.28
N LEU A 14 3.62 21.77 -33.08
CA LEU A 14 4.75 22.28 -32.31
C LEU A 14 5.62 23.13 -33.24
N THR A 15 5.51 24.45 -33.17
CA THR A 15 6.61 25.38 -33.50
C THR A 15 6.48 26.64 -32.66
N ALA A 16 7.41 26.81 -31.72
CA ALA A 16 7.62 28.06 -31.00
C ALA A 16 8.38 29.05 -31.87
N THR A 17 7.83 30.24 -32.12
CA THR A 17 8.59 31.46 -32.43
C THR A 17 7.79 32.71 -32.03
N LEU A 18 8.28 33.35 -30.95
CA LEU A 18 8.43 34.80 -30.75
C LEU A 18 7.30 35.77 -31.17
N TRP A 19 6.75 36.44 -30.14
CA TRP A 19 6.77 37.91 -30.01
C TRP A 19 6.99 38.71 -31.31
N ALA A 20 5.92 38.94 -32.08
CA ALA A 20 5.83 40.03 -33.05
C ALA A 20 4.41 40.12 -33.62
N LEU A 21 3.48 40.72 -32.88
CA LEU A 21 2.35 41.50 -33.42
C LEU A 21 1.70 42.32 -32.29
N SER A 22 2.55 42.95 -31.49
CA SER A 22 2.25 44.28 -30.99
C SER A 22 2.62 45.25 -32.12
N CYS A 23 1.68 46.13 -32.46
CA CYS A 23 1.78 47.26 -33.39
C CYS A 23 1.58 46.96 -34.88
N VAL A 24 0.41 47.38 -35.40
CA VAL A 24 0.06 47.99 -36.71
C VAL A 24 -1.46 47.74 -36.85
N TYR A 25 -2.42 48.64 -36.60
CA TYR A 25 -2.49 50.08 -36.76
C TYR A 25 -3.33 50.73 -35.64
N LEU A 26 -2.65 51.46 -34.76
CA LEU A 26 -3.11 52.77 -34.32
C LEU A 26 -2.58 53.73 -35.39
N ALA A 27 -3.47 54.37 -36.16
CA ALA A 27 -3.26 55.70 -36.72
C ALA A 27 -4.64 56.32 -37.00
N THR A 28 -5.27 56.98 -36.03
CA THR A 28 -5.19 58.43 -35.66
C THR A 28 -6.41 59.22 -36.19
N PRO A 29 -6.86 60.35 -35.59
CA PRO A 29 -6.18 61.17 -34.58
C PRO A 29 -7.01 61.57 -33.33
N SER A 30 -6.27 62.03 -32.33
CA SER A 30 -6.68 62.93 -31.23
C SER A 30 -7.88 62.53 -30.35
N GLY A 31 -7.56 62.09 -29.14
CA GLY A 31 -8.40 62.26 -27.95
C GLY A 31 -9.47 61.20 -27.76
N ALA A 32 -9.10 60.06 -27.17
CA ALA A 32 -10.06 59.21 -26.49
C ALA A 32 -9.46 58.77 -25.16
N SER A 33 -10.19 59.07 -24.09
CA SER A 33 -9.95 58.69 -22.69
C SER A 33 -9.78 57.18 -22.51
N PRO A 34 -9.23 56.72 -21.36
CA PRO A 34 -9.42 55.33 -20.94
C PRO A 34 -10.92 54.99 -20.99
N LEU A 35 -11.25 53.81 -21.52
CA LEU A 35 -12.61 53.26 -21.68
C LEU A 35 -13.49 53.71 -20.50
N GLN A 36 -14.37 54.67 -20.75
CA GLN A 36 -15.43 55.02 -19.80
C GLN A 36 -16.53 53.97 -19.98
N ASP A 37 -16.99 53.39 -18.87
CA ASP A 37 -17.98 52.31 -18.76
C ASP A 37 -19.35 52.66 -19.37
N SER A 38 -19.44 52.77 -20.69
CA SER A 38 -20.69 52.98 -21.41
C SER A 38 -21.03 51.75 -22.26
N PRO A 39 -22.23 51.16 -22.12
CA PRO A 39 -22.68 50.04 -22.93
C PRO A 39 -22.62 50.26 -24.45
N ALA A 40 -22.65 51.52 -24.91
CA ALA A 40 -22.60 51.87 -26.32
C ALA A 40 -21.20 51.68 -26.93
N ASP A 41 -20.14 51.87 -26.13
CA ASP A 41 -18.76 51.71 -26.60
C ASP A 41 -18.39 50.23 -26.80
N LEU A 42 -18.92 49.35 -25.94
CA LEU A 42 -18.78 47.90 -26.08
C LEU A 42 -19.49 47.38 -27.35
N GLU A 43 -20.71 47.86 -27.63
CA GLU A 43 -21.45 47.48 -28.83
C GLU A 43 -20.74 47.94 -30.12
N ALA A 44 -20.13 49.12 -30.13
CA ALA A 44 -19.34 49.60 -31.26
C ALA A 44 -18.11 48.72 -31.54
N ILE A 45 -17.39 48.32 -30.48
CA ILE A 45 -16.24 47.41 -30.59
C ILE A 45 -16.68 46.02 -31.06
N LEU A 46 -17.78 45.49 -30.54
CA LEU A 46 -18.32 44.20 -30.97
C LEU A 46 -18.71 44.22 -32.45
N MET A 47 -19.31 45.31 -32.94
CA MET A 47 -19.66 45.44 -34.35
C MET A 47 -18.44 45.54 -35.27
N GLU A 48 -17.37 46.23 -34.86
CA GLU A 48 -16.09 46.20 -35.59
C GLU A 48 -15.55 44.76 -35.71
N ARG A 49 -15.67 43.96 -34.65
CA ARG A 49 -15.27 42.54 -34.66
C ARG A 49 -16.17 41.66 -35.51
N VAL A 50 -17.48 41.92 -35.53
CA VAL A 50 -18.46 41.24 -36.39
C VAL A 50 -18.14 41.50 -37.86
N GLU A 51 -17.82 42.74 -38.23
CA GLU A 51 -17.43 43.11 -39.59
C GLU A 51 -16.11 42.44 -39.98
N ALA A 52 -15.11 42.45 -39.09
CA ALA A 52 -13.85 41.77 -39.33
C ALA A 52 -14.03 40.25 -39.51
N ALA A 53 -14.92 39.63 -38.72
CA ALA A 53 -15.24 38.20 -38.80
C ALA A 53 -15.82 37.78 -40.16
N SER A 54 -16.42 38.70 -40.93
CA SER A 54 -16.89 38.41 -42.29
C SER A 54 -15.78 37.94 -43.23
N GLN A 55 -14.53 38.30 -42.95
CA GLN A 55 -13.35 37.96 -43.74
C GLN A 55 -12.51 36.82 -43.15
N MET A 56 -12.86 36.30 -41.96
CA MET A 56 -12.10 35.26 -41.27
C MET A 56 -12.49 33.86 -41.75
N GLU A 57 -11.55 32.92 -41.77
CA GLU A 57 -11.88 31.52 -42.03
C GLU A 57 -12.65 30.87 -40.87
N ALA A 58 -13.46 29.86 -41.16
CA ALA A 58 -14.32 29.23 -40.16
C ALA A 58 -13.56 28.70 -38.94
N GLU A 59 -12.37 28.13 -39.16
CA GLU A 59 -11.50 27.59 -38.10
C GLU A 59 -10.94 28.69 -37.17
N GLU A 60 -10.84 29.94 -37.66
CA GLU A 60 -10.31 31.08 -36.90
C GLU A 60 -11.35 31.70 -35.98
N LEU A 61 -12.65 31.50 -36.27
CA LEU A 61 -13.76 32.10 -35.52
C LEU A 61 -13.79 31.65 -34.06
N TRP A 62 -13.45 30.39 -33.78
CA TRP A 62 -13.42 29.87 -32.42
C TRP A 62 -12.28 30.47 -31.59
N SER A 63 -11.08 30.57 -32.18
CA SER A 63 -9.95 31.24 -31.51
C SER A 63 -10.24 32.72 -31.29
N ALA A 64 -10.91 33.37 -32.25
CA ALA A 64 -11.37 34.75 -32.10
C ALA A 64 -12.39 34.90 -30.95
N ALA A 65 -13.36 33.99 -30.82
CA ALA A 65 -14.31 33.97 -29.71
C ALA A 65 -13.62 33.79 -28.35
N GLN A 66 -12.65 32.87 -28.26
CA GLN A 66 -11.87 32.66 -27.04
C GLN A 66 -11.04 33.89 -26.66
N ASN A 67 -10.38 34.52 -27.65
CA ASN A 67 -9.63 35.75 -27.42
C ASN A 67 -10.56 36.87 -26.93
N LEU A 68 -11.72 37.03 -27.57
CA LEU A 68 -12.71 38.03 -27.20
C LEU A 68 -13.22 37.82 -25.77
N SER A 69 -13.53 36.58 -25.39
CA SER A 69 -13.97 36.21 -24.03
C SER A 69 -12.86 36.35 -22.99
N SER A 70 -11.61 35.99 -23.31
CA SER A 70 -10.47 36.06 -22.39
C SER A 70 -10.02 37.49 -22.04
N LEU A 71 -10.39 38.47 -22.85
CA LEU A 71 -10.10 39.89 -22.63
C LEU A 71 -11.05 40.54 -21.61
N VAL A 72 -12.07 39.81 -21.16
CA VAL A 72 -13.11 40.27 -20.24
C VAL A 72 -12.76 39.78 -18.83
N GLY A 73 -12.44 40.71 -17.92
CA GLY A 73 -12.23 40.40 -16.51
C GLY A 73 -13.54 40.26 -15.72
N ASP A 74 -13.47 39.71 -14.51
CA ASP A 74 -14.63 39.41 -13.65
C ASP A 74 -15.57 40.62 -13.42
N GLU A 75 -15.06 41.85 -13.46
CA GLU A 75 -15.84 43.09 -13.21
C GLU A 75 -16.73 43.51 -14.39
N ILE A 76 -16.43 43.08 -15.62
CA ILE A 76 -17.13 43.50 -16.86
C ILE A 76 -17.83 42.35 -17.61
N GLY A 77 -17.81 41.12 -17.06
CA GLY A 77 -18.42 39.93 -17.66
C GLY A 77 -19.91 40.08 -17.99
N ALA A 78 -20.74 40.42 -16.99
CA ALA A 78 -22.19 40.53 -17.21
C ALA A 78 -22.60 41.69 -18.16
N PRO A 79 -21.99 42.90 -18.08
CA PRO A 79 -22.22 43.94 -19.08
C PRO A 79 -21.79 43.55 -20.51
N PHE A 80 -20.69 42.80 -20.64
CA PHE A 80 -20.18 42.31 -21.91
C PHE A 80 -21.12 41.27 -22.53
N ASP A 81 -21.54 40.27 -21.75
CA ASP A 81 -22.49 39.24 -22.21
C ASP A 81 -23.82 39.87 -22.65
N ALA A 82 -24.31 40.88 -21.92
CA ALA A 82 -25.51 41.64 -22.30
C ALA A 82 -25.32 42.48 -23.59
N ALA A 83 -24.10 42.97 -23.87
CA ALA A 83 -23.78 43.64 -25.12
C ALA A 83 -23.74 42.63 -26.30
N VAL A 84 -23.11 41.47 -26.11
CA VAL A 84 -23.09 40.37 -27.10
C VAL A 84 -24.51 39.94 -27.46
N GLU A 85 -25.40 39.75 -26.49
CA GLU A 85 -26.79 39.38 -26.75
C GLU A 85 -27.59 40.46 -27.50
N ARG A 86 -27.35 41.74 -27.21
CA ARG A 86 -27.98 42.85 -27.96
C ARG A 86 -27.49 42.89 -29.41
N SER A 87 -26.18 42.73 -29.63
CA SER A 87 -25.60 42.62 -30.97
C SER A 87 -26.13 41.40 -31.73
N LEU A 88 -26.30 40.25 -31.05
CA LEU A 88 -26.93 39.06 -31.63
C LEU A 88 -28.39 39.33 -32.04
N ARG A 89 -29.19 39.97 -31.18
CA ARG A 89 -30.59 40.33 -31.51
C ARG A 89 -30.67 41.28 -32.71
N ALA A 90 -29.73 42.22 -32.83
CA ALA A 90 -29.66 43.12 -33.98
C ALA A 90 -29.36 42.36 -35.28
N LEU A 91 -28.30 41.55 -35.29
CA LEU A 91 -27.93 40.74 -36.47
C LEU A 91 -29.00 39.72 -36.85
N LYS A 92 -29.73 39.17 -35.87
CA LYS A 92 -30.78 38.20 -36.13
C LYS A 92 -31.87 38.76 -37.06
N ALA A 93 -32.23 40.04 -36.92
CA ALA A 93 -33.25 40.66 -37.76
C ALA A 93 -32.84 40.66 -39.24
N ASP A 94 -31.57 40.96 -39.53
CA ASP A 94 -31.01 40.96 -40.89
C ASP A 94 -30.90 39.53 -41.45
N LEU A 95 -30.48 38.58 -40.61
CA LEU A 95 -30.41 37.15 -40.96
C LEU A 95 -31.79 36.57 -41.28
N ASP A 96 -32.84 36.94 -40.54
CA ASP A 96 -34.22 36.52 -40.80
C ASP A 96 -34.76 37.11 -42.11
N ALA A 97 -34.27 38.29 -42.52
CA ALA A 97 -34.56 38.91 -43.82
C ALA A 97 -33.77 38.27 -44.98
N GLY A 98 -32.85 37.34 -44.70
CA GLY A 98 -32.05 36.60 -45.67
C GLY A 98 -30.71 37.25 -46.00
N GLU A 99 -30.32 38.33 -45.31
CA GLU A 99 -29.02 38.96 -45.47
C GLU A 99 -27.96 38.20 -44.66
N THR A 100 -27.05 37.50 -45.35
CA THR A 100 -26.07 36.58 -44.74
C THR A 100 -24.62 37.08 -44.82
N THR A 101 -24.43 38.32 -45.27
CA THR A 101 -23.12 39.00 -45.39
C THR A 101 -22.35 39.02 -44.07
N LEU A 102 -23.05 39.22 -42.95
CA LEU A 102 -22.48 39.18 -41.60
C LEU A 102 -22.64 37.82 -40.89
N GLY A 103 -22.91 36.75 -41.63
CA GLY A 103 -23.18 35.42 -41.06
C GLY A 103 -22.02 34.83 -40.24
N ARG A 104 -20.77 35.08 -40.64
CA ARG A 104 -19.58 34.69 -39.85
C ARG A 104 -19.44 35.50 -38.55
N GLY A 105 -19.83 36.78 -38.58
CA GLY A 105 -19.90 37.61 -37.39
C GLY A 105 -20.96 37.16 -36.39
N ALA A 106 -22.12 36.68 -36.88
CA ALA A 106 -23.11 36.05 -36.02
C ALA A 106 -22.58 34.76 -35.37
N LEU A 107 -21.84 33.92 -36.11
CA LEU A 107 -21.19 32.73 -35.55
C LEU A 107 -20.16 33.08 -34.46
N LEU A 108 -19.36 34.13 -34.66
CA LEU A 108 -18.41 34.63 -33.66
C LEU A 108 -19.12 35.03 -32.36
N LEU A 109 -20.23 35.77 -32.45
CA LEU A 109 -20.97 36.20 -31.27
C LEU A 109 -21.66 35.03 -30.55
N VAL A 110 -22.23 34.07 -31.29
CA VAL A 110 -22.81 32.86 -30.69
C VAL A 110 -21.73 32.02 -29.99
N ALA A 111 -20.57 31.84 -30.62
CA ALA A 111 -19.44 31.13 -30.02
C ALA A 111 -18.92 31.83 -28.76
N THR A 112 -18.82 33.17 -28.80
CA THR A 112 -18.45 33.98 -27.63
C THR A 112 -19.46 33.77 -26.51
N ARG A 113 -20.76 33.74 -26.83
CA ARG A 113 -21.80 33.60 -25.82
C ARG A 113 -21.76 32.27 -25.10
N PHE A 114 -21.40 31.17 -25.79
CA PHE A 114 -21.20 29.85 -25.16
C PHE A 114 -20.02 29.81 -24.17
N LEU A 115 -19.10 30.77 -24.22
CA LEU A 115 -17.99 30.88 -23.27
C LEU A 115 -18.33 31.76 -22.06
N GLY A 116 -19.39 32.58 -22.15
CA GLY A 116 -19.88 33.46 -21.07
C GLY A 116 -20.81 32.75 -20.09
N ASP A 117 -21.28 33.51 -19.09
CA ASP A 117 -22.11 32.96 -18.01
C ASP A 117 -23.59 32.90 -18.42
N ASP A 118 -24.27 31.77 -18.18
CA ASP A 118 -25.72 31.55 -18.41
C ASP A 118 -26.25 31.98 -19.81
N PRO A 119 -25.76 31.37 -20.92
CA PRO A 119 -26.16 31.74 -22.27
C PRO A 119 -27.65 31.62 -22.55
N ASP A 120 -28.22 32.64 -23.22
CA ASP A 120 -29.54 32.55 -23.86
C ASP A 120 -29.46 31.58 -25.05
N LEU A 121 -29.63 30.28 -24.75
CA LEU A 121 -29.51 29.19 -25.70
C LEU A 121 -30.61 29.24 -26.77
N GLU A 122 -31.77 29.83 -26.47
CA GLU A 122 -32.85 30.01 -27.44
C GLU A 122 -32.48 31.08 -28.47
N LEU A 123 -31.98 32.24 -28.03
CA LEU A 123 -31.48 33.28 -28.92
C LEU A 123 -30.35 32.74 -29.80
N CYS A 124 -29.43 31.97 -29.24
CA CYS A 124 -28.34 31.34 -29.99
C CYS A 124 -28.89 30.39 -31.06
N ALA A 125 -29.74 29.43 -30.70
CA ALA A 125 -30.33 28.46 -31.64
C ALA A 125 -31.11 29.16 -32.77
N ASN A 126 -31.91 30.16 -32.44
CA ASN A 126 -32.73 30.89 -33.40
C ASN A 126 -31.90 31.81 -34.32
N THR A 127 -30.72 32.24 -33.88
CA THR A 127 -29.77 33.03 -34.71
C THR A 127 -29.02 32.13 -35.69
N LEU A 128 -28.73 30.88 -35.32
CA LEU A 128 -28.09 29.90 -36.21
C LEU A 128 -29.02 29.35 -37.29
N LEU A 129 -30.34 29.32 -37.05
CA LEU A 129 -31.30 28.72 -37.97
C LEU A 129 -31.29 29.33 -39.40
N PRO A 130 -31.28 30.67 -39.59
CA PRO A 130 -31.15 31.27 -40.92
C PRO A 130 -29.82 30.93 -41.62
N LEU A 131 -28.73 30.76 -40.86
CA LEU A 131 -27.42 30.43 -41.42
C LEU A 131 -27.41 29.02 -42.03
N VAL A 132 -28.04 28.04 -41.37
CA VAL A 132 -28.24 26.70 -41.94
C VAL A 132 -29.10 26.74 -43.22
N ARG A 133 -29.98 27.75 -43.35
CA ARG A 133 -30.86 27.94 -44.52
C ARG A 133 -30.25 28.78 -45.65
N SER A 134 -29.09 29.41 -45.43
CA SER A 134 -28.49 30.46 -46.27
C SER A 134 -28.02 30.03 -47.67
N ARG A 135 -28.10 28.73 -48.02
CA ARG A 135 -27.53 28.12 -49.25
C ARG A 135 -26.01 28.27 -49.43
N ASN A 136 -25.30 28.89 -48.48
CA ASN A 136 -23.84 28.99 -48.49
C ASN A 136 -23.24 27.77 -47.76
N PRO A 137 -22.55 26.85 -48.46
CA PRO A 137 -22.00 25.64 -47.84
C PRO A 137 -21.04 25.90 -46.68
N ASP A 138 -20.25 26.97 -46.76
CA ASP A 138 -19.24 27.29 -45.74
C ASP A 138 -19.90 27.79 -44.45
N LEU A 139 -20.95 28.61 -44.56
CA LEU A 139 -21.74 29.04 -43.41
C LEU A 139 -22.50 27.88 -42.78
N ILE A 140 -23.02 26.96 -43.59
CA ILE A 140 -23.71 25.77 -43.10
C ILE A 140 -22.72 24.86 -42.34
N ALA A 141 -21.51 24.66 -42.89
CA ALA A 141 -20.45 23.87 -42.26
C ALA A 141 -20.07 24.43 -40.89
N ALA A 142 -19.70 25.71 -40.85
CA ALA A 142 -19.30 26.39 -39.62
C ALA A 142 -20.43 26.40 -38.57
N THR A 143 -21.68 26.55 -39.01
CA THR A 143 -22.84 26.46 -38.13
C THR A 143 -23.00 25.04 -37.54
N ALA A 144 -22.87 24.00 -38.37
CA ALA A 144 -23.01 22.62 -37.91
C ALA A 144 -21.91 22.22 -36.92
N GLU A 145 -20.66 22.63 -37.16
CA GLU A 145 -19.54 22.40 -36.24
C GLU A 145 -19.75 23.08 -34.89
N LEU A 146 -20.21 24.33 -34.90
CA LEU A 146 -20.53 25.06 -33.67
C LEU A 146 -21.65 24.38 -32.88
N VAL A 147 -22.68 23.87 -33.57
CA VAL A 147 -23.79 23.15 -32.94
C VAL A 147 -23.30 21.85 -32.28
N GLU A 148 -22.46 21.07 -32.95
CA GLU A 148 -21.91 19.80 -32.42
C GLU A 148 -21.12 20.01 -31.12
N GLY A 149 -20.39 21.13 -31.00
CA GLY A 149 -19.58 21.47 -29.82
C GLY A 149 -20.29 22.25 -28.72
N SER A 150 -21.61 22.46 -28.80
CA SER A 150 -22.35 23.38 -27.91
C SER A 150 -23.38 22.71 -27.01
N ASP A 151 -23.78 23.40 -25.94
CA ASP A 151 -24.86 22.99 -25.00
C ASP A 151 -26.27 23.29 -25.54
N LEU A 152 -26.44 23.47 -26.86
CA LEU A 152 -27.76 23.72 -27.48
C LEU A 152 -28.76 22.57 -27.31
N ASN A 153 -28.31 21.40 -26.87
CA ASN A 153 -29.17 20.31 -26.42
C ASN A 153 -29.98 20.65 -25.14
N LEU A 154 -29.68 21.77 -24.47
CA LEU A 154 -30.43 22.30 -23.33
C LEU A 154 -31.40 23.44 -23.70
N ALA A 155 -31.41 23.90 -24.96
CA ALA A 155 -32.33 24.94 -25.42
C ALA A 155 -33.80 24.48 -25.44
N GLU A 156 -34.72 25.43 -25.60
CA GLU A 156 -36.16 25.18 -25.72
C GLU A 156 -36.51 24.25 -26.89
N SER A 157 -37.61 23.49 -26.73
CA SER A 157 -37.92 22.36 -27.61
C SER A 157 -38.20 22.75 -29.07
N ASP A 158 -38.84 23.89 -29.31
CA ASP A 158 -39.21 24.37 -30.66
C ASP A 158 -38.00 24.87 -31.48
N ALA A 159 -37.06 25.57 -30.82
CA ALA A 159 -35.84 26.06 -31.46
C ALA A 159 -34.92 24.90 -31.87
N ARG A 160 -34.77 23.92 -30.98
CA ARG A 160 -34.02 22.68 -31.25
C ARG A 160 -34.62 21.87 -32.39
N GLU A 161 -35.94 21.72 -32.41
CA GLU A 161 -36.61 20.99 -33.47
C GLU A 161 -36.40 21.68 -34.83
N SER A 162 -36.54 23.00 -34.89
CA SER A 162 -36.38 23.77 -36.13
C SER A 162 -34.94 23.69 -36.66
N LEU A 163 -33.95 23.81 -35.78
CA LEU A 163 -32.53 23.72 -36.13
C LEU A 163 -32.15 22.30 -36.58
N ALA A 164 -32.58 21.27 -35.84
CA ALA A 164 -32.34 19.88 -36.21
C ALA A 164 -32.95 19.53 -37.58
N ARG A 165 -34.18 19.99 -37.87
CA ARG A 165 -34.83 19.77 -39.18
C ARG A 165 -34.06 20.43 -40.32
N ALA A 166 -33.54 21.64 -40.11
CA ALA A 166 -32.74 22.35 -41.10
C ALA A 166 -31.41 21.60 -41.38
N LEU A 167 -30.73 21.15 -40.32
CA LEU A 167 -29.48 20.37 -40.42
C LEU A 167 -29.70 19.01 -41.10
N ILE A 168 -30.79 18.30 -40.80
CA ILE A 168 -31.16 17.05 -41.51
C ILE A 168 -31.36 17.32 -43.01
N THR A 169 -32.04 18.42 -43.35
CA THR A 169 -32.28 18.80 -44.75
C THR A 169 -30.96 19.09 -45.47
N ALA A 170 -30.03 19.79 -44.81
CA ALA A 170 -28.70 20.04 -45.34
C ALA A 170 -27.89 18.74 -45.52
N ALA A 171 -27.96 17.81 -44.56
CA ALA A 171 -27.29 16.52 -44.65
C ALA A 171 -27.78 15.64 -45.82
N GLN A 172 -29.06 15.73 -46.15
CA GLN A 172 -29.69 14.99 -47.25
C GLN A 172 -29.42 15.60 -48.64
N ASN A 173 -28.85 16.80 -48.72
CA ASN A 173 -28.57 17.44 -50.00
C ASN A 173 -27.38 16.78 -50.70
N ALA A 174 -27.65 16.03 -51.78
CA ALA A 174 -26.65 15.29 -52.55
C ALA A 174 -25.61 16.19 -53.26
N ASN A 175 -25.88 17.49 -53.42
CA ASN A 175 -24.95 18.44 -54.04
C ASN A 175 -23.89 18.96 -53.07
N TYR A 176 -24.00 18.67 -51.77
CA TYR A 176 -23.02 19.08 -50.77
C TYR A 176 -21.90 18.05 -50.61
N ALA A 177 -20.72 18.53 -50.22
CA ALA A 177 -19.56 17.69 -49.98
C ALA A 177 -19.87 16.63 -48.89
N PRO A 178 -19.27 15.43 -48.97
CA PRO A 178 -19.47 14.37 -47.97
C PRO A 178 -19.27 14.84 -46.52
N SER A 179 -18.22 15.61 -46.27
CA SER A 179 -17.87 16.13 -44.95
C SER A 179 -18.98 17.02 -44.38
N LEU A 180 -19.46 17.99 -45.15
CA LEU A 180 -20.56 18.87 -44.77
C LEU A 180 -21.83 18.07 -44.42
N ARG A 181 -22.15 17.06 -45.22
CA ARG A 181 -23.34 16.22 -45.01
C ARG A 181 -23.26 15.42 -43.72
N VAL A 182 -22.07 14.89 -43.41
CA VAL A 182 -21.81 14.13 -42.18
C VAL A 182 -21.82 15.04 -40.96
N THR A 183 -21.18 16.20 -41.01
CA THR A 183 -21.20 17.19 -39.92
C THR A 183 -22.63 17.65 -39.63
N CYS A 184 -23.42 17.99 -40.65
CA CYS A 184 -24.83 18.36 -40.48
C CYS A 184 -25.66 17.24 -39.83
N ALA A 185 -25.46 15.98 -40.23
CA ALA A 185 -26.19 14.86 -39.65
C ALA A 185 -25.78 14.61 -38.18
N THR A 186 -24.50 14.78 -37.85
CA THR A 186 -23.97 14.62 -36.49
C THR A 186 -24.47 15.74 -35.57
N ALA A 187 -24.41 17.00 -36.04
CA ALA A 187 -24.95 18.15 -35.35
C ALA A 187 -26.47 18.02 -35.12
N ALA A 188 -27.22 17.56 -36.13
CA ALA A 188 -28.66 17.30 -36.01
C ALA A 188 -28.98 16.24 -34.95
N HIS A 189 -28.13 15.23 -34.81
CA HIS A 189 -28.27 14.23 -33.75
C HIS A 189 -28.06 14.83 -32.37
N GLY A 190 -27.05 15.70 -32.20
CA GLY A 190 -26.73 16.36 -30.93
C GLY A 190 -27.84 17.30 -30.44
N VAL A 191 -28.36 18.15 -31.33
CA VAL A 191 -29.38 19.16 -30.95
C VAL A 191 -30.82 18.62 -30.99
N GLY A 192 -31.05 17.54 -31.74
CA GLY A 192 -32.39 17.00 -32.01
C GLY A 192 -33.19 16.54 -30.79
N LEU A 193 -34.51 16.43 -31.00
CA LEU A 193 -35.49 15.91 -30.03
C LEU A 193 -36.43 14.90 -30.66
N GLY A 194 -36.87 13.91 -29.88
CA GLY A 194 -37.89 12.94 -30.28
C GLY A 194 -37.61 12.29 -31.64
N LYS A 195 -38.40 12.66 -32.67
CA LYS A 195 -38.32 12.09 -34.03
C LYS A 195 -37.08 12.51 -34.83
N GLN A 196 -36.37 13.57 -34.41
CA GLN A 196 -35.22 14.08 -35.17
C GLN A 196 -33.95 13.25 -34.95
N ILE A 197 -33.74 12.73 -33.74
CA ILE A 197 -32.61 11.85 -33.41
C ILE A 197 -32.60 10.58 -34.29
N PRO A 198 -33.70 9.81 -34.40
CA PRO A 198 -33.76 8.67 -35.31
C PRO A 198 -33.57 9.03 -36.78
N LYS A 199 -34.07 10.20 -37.22
CA LYS A 199 -33.90 10.66 -38.60
C LYS A 199 -32.44 11.03 -38.92
N ALA A 200 -31.76 11.72 -38.02
CA ALA A 200 -30.33 12.03 -38.16
C ALA A 200 -29.49 10.74 -38.19
N ARG A 201 -29.81 9.76 -37.33
CA ARG A 201 -29.20 8.41 -37.36
C ARG A 201 -29.46 7.70 -38.68
N ALA A 202 -30.68 7.77 -39.21
CA ALA A 202 -31.01 7.15 -40.49
C ALA A 202 -30.20 7.76 -41.64
N VAL A 203 -30.00 9.09 -41.65
CA VAL A 203 -29.14 9.75 -42.65
C VAL A 203 -27.70 9.26 -42.57
N LEU A 204 -27.12 9.17 -41.37
CA LEU A 204 -25.77 8.62 -41.18
C LEU A 204 -25.69 7.14 -41.57
N TYR A 205 -26.74 6.37 -41.33
CA TYR A 205 -26.84 4.98 -41.75
C TYR A 205 -26.86 4.84 -43.28
N ASP A 206 -27.65 5.67 -43.96
CA ASP A 206 -27.73 5.68 -45.43
C ASP A 206 -26.35 5.95 -46.06
N PHE A 207 -25.50 6.74 -45.40
CA PHE A 207 -24.12 6.99 -45.86
C PHE A 207 -23.25 5.73 -45.87
N LEU A 208 -23.49 4.76 -44.97
CA LEU A 208 -22.78 3.48 -44.99
C LEU A 208 -23.09 2.66 -46.25
N GLY A 209 -24.26 2.86 -46.85
CA GLY A 209 -24.69 2.22 -48.09
C GLY A 209 -24.23 2.96 -49.36
N SER A 210 -23.54 4.10 -49.23
CA SER A 210 -23.10 4.90 -50.37
C SER A 210 -22.00 4.21 -51.18
N ALA A 211 -22.04 4.38 -52.50
CA ALA A 211 -20.95 4.01 -53.41
C ALA A 211 -19.73 4.94 -53.29
N ASP A 212 -19.90 6.12 -52.70
CA ASP A 212 -18.81 7.05 -52.38
C ASP A 212 -18.07 6.56 -51.13
N ALA A 213 -16.81 6.14 -51.33
CA ALA A 213 -15.94 5.61 -50.28
C ALA A 213 -15.63 6.65 -49.18
N GLN A 214 -15.61 7.94 -49.52
CA GLN A 214 -15.37 9.00 -48.55
C GLN A 214 -16.60 9.21 -47.65
N LEU A 215 -17.79 9.30 -48.26
CA LEU A 215 -19.05 9.44 -47.52
C LEU A 215 -19.31 8.23 -46.61
N LYS A 216 -19.00 7.03 -47.11
CA LYS A 216 -19.10 5.79 -46.33
C LYS A 216 -18.17 5.79 -45.12
N ALA A 217 -16.91 6.19 -45.31
CA ALA A 217 -15.92 6.24 -44.24
C ALA A 217 -16.28 7.28 -43.17
N GLU A 218 -16.69 8.48 -43.59
CA GLU A 218 -17.06 9.58 -42.69
C GLU A 218 -18.37 9.27 -41.93
N GLY A 219 -19.35 8.63 -42.59
CA GLY A 219 -20.57 8.14 -41.93
C GLY A 219 -20.29 7.10 -40.84
N ALA A 220 -19.36 6.16 -41.07
CA ALA A 220 -18.97 5.17 -40.06
C ALA A 220 -18.26 5.81 -38.85
N LEU A 221 -17.36 6.76 -39.10
CA LEU A 221 -16.67 7.50 -38.04
C LEU A 221 -17.63 8.37 -37.22
N ALA A 222 -18.61 9.00 -37.85
CA ALA A 222 -19.63 9.79 -37.17
C ALA A 222 -20.54 8.92 -36.29
N LEU A 223 -21.01 7.77 -36.78
CA LEU A 223 -21.77 6.81 -35.97
C LEU A 223 -20.95 6.32 -34.76
N ALA A 224 -19.65 6.09 -34.96
CA ALA A 224 -18.74 5.71 -33.88
C ALA A 224 -18.55 6.83 -32.85
N HIS A 225 -18.42 8.08 -33.30
CA HIS A 225 -18.35 9.26 -32.45
C HIS A 225 -19.60 9.40 -31.55
N LEU A 226 -20.77 9.12 -32.11
CA LEU A 226 -22.05 9.09 -31.37
C LEU A 226 -22.19 7.86 -30.44
N GLY A 227 -21.21 6.97 -30.39
CA GLY A 227 -21.22 5.75 -29.58
C GLY A 227 -22.06 4.61 -30.17
N ILE A 228 -22.51 4.74 -31.42
CA ILE A 228 -23.43 3.85 -32.14
C ILE A 228 -22.63 2.95 -33.08
N VAL A 229 -21.86 2.01 -32.51
CA VAL A 229 -21.01 1.09 -33.30
C VAL A 229 -21.64 -0.28 -33.49
N GLU A 230 -22.35 -0.76 -32.46
CA GLU A 230 -22.88 -2.13 -32.42
C GLU A 230 -24.35 -2.22 -32.82
N ASP A 231 -25.11 -1.14 -32.61
CA ASP A 231 -26.54 -1.07 -32.91
C ASP A 231 -26.83 -1.08 -34.42
N VAL A 232 -25.81 -0.81 -35.24
CA VAL A 232 -25.95 -0.53 -36.66
C VAL A 232 -25.05 -1.49 -37.46
N PRO A 233 -25.64 -2.43 -38.21
CA PRO A 233 -24.89 -3.35 -39.05
C PRO A 233 -23.99 -2.61 -40.05
N GLY A 234 -22.75 -3.08 -40.20
CA GLY A 234 -21.79 -2.54 -41.16
C GLY A 234 -20.83 -1.48 -40.62
N VAL A 235 -21.16 -0.77 -39.53
CA VAL A 235 -20.26 0.24 -38.92
C VAL A 235 -18.96 -0.41 -38.44
N THR A 236 -19.05 -1.50 -37.68
CA THR A 236 -17.87 -2.21 -37.15
C THR A 236 -16.94 -2.66 -38.27
N GLY A 237 -17.48 -3.29 -39.33
CA GLY A 237 -16.68 -3.76 -40.46
C GLY A 237 -16.01 -2.63 -41.25
N GLU A 238 -16.68 -1.49 -41.38
CA GLU A 238 -16.10 -0.31 -42.03
C GLU A 238 -15.00 0.34 -41.16
N LEU A 239 -15.19 0.40 -39.84
CA LEU A 239 -14.16 0.86 -38.90
C LEU A 239 -12.94 -0.06 -38.89
N GLU A 240 -13.12 -1.38 -38.95
CA GLU A 240 -12.02 -2.35 -39.05
C GLU A 240 -11.23 -2.16 -40.35
N ARG A 241 -11.94 -1.96 -41.47
CA ARG A 241 -11.33 -1.61 -42.76
C ARG A 241 -10.52 -0.31 -42.67
N LEU A 242 -11.07 0.73 -42.04
CA LEU A 242 -10.39 2.02 -41.86
C LEU A 242 -9.18 1.91 -40.93
N ALA A 243 -9.29 1.15 -39.83
CA ALA A 243 -8.22 0.94 -38.87
C ALA A 243 -7.00 0.22 -39.47
N ALA A 244 -7.21 -0.57 -40.52
CA ALA A 244 -6.14 -1.22 -41.28
C ALA A 244 -5.37 -0.26 -42.21
N LEU A 245 -5.86 0.96 -42.43
CA LEU A 245 -5.20 1.97 -43.27
C LEU A 245 -4.36 2.94 -42.43
N PRO A 246 -3.17 3.35 -42.91
CA PRO A 246 -2.38 4.39 -42.25
C PRO A 246 -3.05 5.77 -42.37
N GLY A 247 -2.90 6.62 -41.35
CA GLY A 247 -3.41 8.00 -41.32
C GLY A 247 -4.32 8.29 -40.12
N ASP A 248 -4.79 9.54 -40.02
CA ASP A 248 -5.62 10.00 -38.89
C ASP A 248 -6.94 9.24 -38.75
N ARG A 249 -7.58 8.94 -39.89
CA ARG A 249 -8.85 8.20 -39.93
C ARG A 249 -8.69 6.76 -39.40
N GLY A 250 -7.60 6.09 -39.74
CA GLY A 250 -7.31 4.75 -39.26
C GLY A 250 -7.01 4.71 -37.76
N ARG A 251 -6.22 5.69 -37.26
CA ARG A 251 -5.99 5.85 -35.82
C ARG A 251 -7.29 6.10 -35.05
N LEU A 252 -8.15 6.96 -35.59
CA LEU A 252 -9.43 7.28 -34.96
C LEU A 252 -10.38 6.06 -34.95
N ALA A 253 -10.48 5.32 -36.06
CA ALA A 253 -11.27 4.10 -36.12
C ALA A 253 -10.76 3.02 -35.13
N ALA A 254 -9.44 2.83 -35.04
CA ALA A 254 -8.83 1.92 -34.07
C ALA A 254 -9.14 2.33 -32.62
N ALA A 255 -9.13 3.63 -32.32
CA ALA A 255 -9.50 4.15 -31.00
C ALA A 255 -10.96 3.84 -30.65
N TYR A 256 -11.90 4.03 -31.59
CA TYR A 256 -13.31 3.68 -31.38
C TYR A 256 -13.53 2.19 -31.17
N LEU A 257 -12.88 1.32 -31.98
CA LEU A 257 -12.95 -0.13 -31.80
C LEU A 257 -12.43 -0.57 -30.42
N LYS A 258 -11.32 0.03 -29.97
CA LYS A 258 -10.78 -0.22 -28.62
C LYS A 258 -11.75 0.23 -27.52
N GLN A 259 -12.43 1.36 -27.70
CA GLN A 259 -13.44 1.84 -26.76
C GLN A 259 -14.63 0.87 -26.65
N VAL A 260 -15.09 0.29 -27.77
CA VAL A 260 -16.15 -0.73 -27.79
C VAL A 260 -15.71 -2.01 -27.08
N GLN A 261 -14.48 -2.48 -27.33
CA GLN A 261 -13.93 -3.65 -26.62
C GLN A 261 -13.90 -3.45 -25.09
N ILE A 262 -13.45 -2.27 -24.64
CA ILE A 262 -13.43 -1.91 -23.21
C ILE A 262 -14.86 -1.91 -22.65
N ARG A 263 -15.83 -1.36 -23.38
CA ARG A 263 -17.24 -1.32 -22.98
C ARG A 263 -17.82 -2.73 -22.83
N ARG A 264 -17.66 -3.59 -23.85
CA ARG A 264 -18.10 -5.00 -23.83
C ARG A 264 -17.53 -5.76 -22.64
N HIS A 265 -16.24 -5.58 -22.36
CA HIS A 265 -15.59 -6.23 -21.23
C HIS A 265 -16.25 -5.82 -19.91
N LYS A 266 -16.45 -4.51 -19.70
CA LYS A 266 -17.14 -3.98 -18.50
C LYS A 266 -18.58 -4.44 -18.38
N GLU A 267 -19.35 -4.45 -19.46
CA GLU A 267 -20.74 -4.92 -19.46
C GLU A 267 -20.84 -6.41 -19.13
N THR A 268 -19.90 -7.21 -19.66
CA THR A 268 -19.81 -8.64 -19.34
C THR A 268 -19.49 -8.86 -17.86
N GLU A 269 -18.55 -8.09 -17.30
CA GLU A 269 -18.25 -8.14 -15.86
C GLU A 269 -19.46 -7.71 -15.01
N LEU A 270 -20.16 -6.64 -15.39
CA LEU A 270 -21.38 -6.17 -14.72
C LEU A 270 -22.50 -7.20 -14.76
N ARG A 271 -22.71 -7.85 -15.91
CA ARG A 271 -23.71 -8.91 -16.06
C ARG A 271 -23.37 -10.10 -15.19
N ARG A 272 -22.12 -10.59 -15.22
CA ARG A 272 -21.64 -11.65 -14.32
C ARG A 272 -21.83 -11.27 -12.85
N ALA A 273 -21.50 -10.05 -12.47
CA ALA A 273 -21.69 -9.58 -11.10
C ALA A 273 -23.18 -9.52 -10.71
N ARG A 274 -24.07 -9.15 -11.64
CA ARG A 274 -25.52 -9.11 -11.41
C ARG A 274 -26.14 -10.51 -11.33
N ASP A 275 -25.69 -11.43 -12.19
CA ASP A 275 -26.12 -12.83 -12.18
C ASP A 275 -25.68 -13.50 -10.85
N VAL A 276 -24.42 -13.32 -10.45
CA VAL A 276 -23.92 -13.78 -9.13
C VAL A 276 -24.68 -13.13 -7.97
N ALA A 277 -25.00 -11.84 -8.04
CA ALA A 277 -25.79 -11.17 -7.01
C ALA A 277 -27.24 -11.68 -6.93
N SER A 278 -27.85 -12.02 -8.08
CA SER A 278 -29.18 -12.62 -8.15
C SER A 278 -29.19 -14.02 -7.56
N ASP A 279 -28.17 -14.83 -7.87
CA ASP A 279 -28.02 -16.18 -7.31
C ASP A 279 -27.76 -16.14 -5.80
N LEU A 280 -26.91 -15.22 -5.32
CA LEU A 280 -26.69 -15.00 -3.88
C LEU A 280 -27.94 -14.48 -3.15
N ALA A 281 -28.81 -13.73 -3.83
CA ALA A 281 -30.06 -13.23 -3.27
C ALA A 281 -31.22 -14.25 -3.33
N SER A 282 -31.03 -15.40 -3.99
CA SER A 282 -32.08 -16.41 -4.16
C SER A 282 -32.31 -17.34 -2.94
N GLY A 283 -31.75 -16.99 -1.78
CA GLY A 283 -32.08 -17.58 -0.48
C GLY A 283 -33.45 -17.13 0.05
N GLY A 284 -33.96 -17.79 1.10
CA GLY A 284 -35.25 -17.49 1.71
C GLY A 284 -35.40 -16.04 2.20
N SER A 285 -36.57 -15.68 2.73
CA SER A 285 -36.74 -14.35 3.31
C SER A 285 -35.81 -14.21 4.52
N VAL A 286 -35.13 -13.06 4.65
CA VAL A 286 -34.25 -12.75 5.79
C VAL A 286 -34.95 -13.03 7.13
N GLY A 287 -36.27 -12.77 7.21
CA GLY A 287 -37.07 -13.08 8.40
C GLY A 287 -37.22 -14.57 8.71
N SER A 288 -37.34 -15.43 7.69
CA SER A 288 -37.40 -16.88 7.87
C SER A 288 -36.04 -17.51 8.23
N ASP A 289 -34.95 -16.93 7.76
CA ASP A 289 -33.58 -17.41 8.00
C ASP A 289 -33.05 -16.97 9.38
N LEU A 290 -33.37 -15.75 9.82
CA LEU A 290 -33.11 -15.30 11.21
C LEU A 290 -33.83 -16.19 12.24
N GLY A 291 -35.10 -16.52 11.98
CA GLY A 291 -35.85 -17.43 12.84
C GLY A 291 -35.32 -18.88 12.83
N ARG A 292 -34.50 -19.26 11.84
CA ARG A 292 -33.79 -20.55 11.87
C ARG A 292 -32.59 -20.51 12.80
N ILE A 293 -31.79 -19.45 12.77
CA ILE A 293 -30.64 -19.26 13.66
C ILE A 293 -31.11 -19.20 15.12
N GLU A 294 -32.17 -18.45 15.41
CA GLU A 294 -32.71 -18.33 16.76
C GLU A 294 -33.19 -19.68 17.32
N ARG A 295 -33.90 -20.47 16.49
CA ARG A 295 -34.31 -21.83 16.88
C ARG A 295 -33.13 -22.77 17.10
N LEU A 296 -32.04 -22.63 16.33
CA LEU A 296 -30.84 -23.44 16.54
C LEU A 296 -30.19 -23.12 17.89
N ILE A 297 -30.05 -21.83 18.22
CA ILE A 297 -29.53 -21.40 19.53
C ILE A 297 -30.40 -21.98 20.66
N GLN A 298 -31.72 -21.85 20.54
CA GLN A 298 -32.66 -22.39 21.53
C GLN A 298 -32.54 -23.91 21.68
N LEU A 299 -32.47 -24.66 20.57
CA LEU A 299 -32.30 -26.11 20.59
C LEU A 299 -30.97 -26.54 21.24
N VAL A 300 -29.88 -25.80 21.02
CA VAL A 300 -28.60 -26.07 21.68
C VAL A 300 -28.74 -25.88 23.19
N GLN A 301 -29.32 -24.77 23.64
CA GLN A 301 -29.49 -24.49 25.07
C GLN A 301 -30.44 -25.49 25.76
N GLU A 302 -31.49 -25.94 25.07
CA GLU A 302 -32.50 -26.85 25.64
C GLU A 302 -32.12 -28.33 25.55
N ALA A 303 -31.42 -28.76 24.49
CA ALA A 303 -31.24 -30.17 24.17
C ALA A 303 -29.78 -30.67 24.20
N HIS A 304 -28.78 -29.77 24.18
CA HIS A 304 -27.39 -30.17 24.33
C HIS A 304 -27.09 -30.54 25.79
N ILE A 305 -26.29 -31.60 26.02
CA ILE A 305 -25.95 -32.08 27.37
C ILE A 305 -25.27 -31.00 28.23
N ASP A 306 -24.46 -30.16 27.59
CA ASP A 306 -23.77 -29.01 28.20
C ASP A 306 -24.45 -27.66 27.87
N GLY A 307 -25.71 -27.66 27.42
CA GLY A 307 -26.42 -26.46 26.95
C GLY A 307 -26.57 -25.36 28.01
N THR A 308 -26.50 -25.70 29.30
CA THR A 308 -26.53 -24.76 30.43
C THR A 308 -25.17 -24.14 30.75
N GLU A 309 -24.09 -24.68 30.21
CA GLU A 309 -22.72 -24.16 30.43
C GLU A 309 -22.35 -23.07 29.41
N VAL A 310 -23.18 -22.86 28.38
CA VAL A 310 -22.96 -21.86 27.33
C VAL A 310 -24.03 -20.77 27.36
N THR A 311 -23.58 -19.51 27.33
CA THR A 311 -24.45 -18.36 27.27
C THR A 311 -24.98 -18.11 25.86
N ARG A 312 -26.09 -17.37 25.76
CA ARG A 312 -26.64 -16.97 24.46
C ARG A 312 -25.66 -16.08 23.68
N ALA A 313 -24.88 -15.25 24.37
CA ALA A 313 -23.88 -14.38 23.77
C ALA A 313 -22.77 -15.19 23.09
N GLU A 314 -22.22 -16.20 23.77
CA GLU A 314 -21.19 -17.09 23.22
C GLU A 314 -21.69 -17.86 21.99
N LEU A 315 -22.95 -18.30 21.98
CA LEU A 315 -23.54 -18.97 20.82
C LEU A 315 -23.73 -18.03 19.62
N ILE A 316 -24.10 -16.77 19.86
CA ILE A 316 -24.17 -15.74 18.81
C ILE A 316 -22.78 -15.45 18.25
N GLU A 317 -21.78 -15.33 19.13
CA GLU A 317 -20.39 -15.13 18.76
C GLU A 317 -19.90 -16.27 17.86
N ALA A 318 -20.11 -17.52 18.29
CA ALA A 318 -19.73 -18.72 17.53
C ALA A 318 -20.42 -18.77 16.16
N ALA A 319 -21.70 -18.38 16.07
CA ALA A 319 -22.43 -18.30 14.81
C ALA A 319 -21.87 -17.21 13.88
N ALA A 320 -21.59 -16.03 14.41
CA ALA A 320 -20.98 -14.92 13.65
C ALA A 320 -19.58 -15.28 13.15
N ASP A 321 -18.77 -15.91 14.00
CA ASP A 321 -17.43 -16.37 13.66
C ASP A 321 -17.48 -17.45 12.57
N GLY A 322 -18.40 -18.40 12.65
CA GLY A 322 -18.63 -19.41 11.62
C GLY A 322 -18.99 -18.81 10.26
N LEU A 323 -19.87 -17.80 10.25
CA LEU A 323 -20.23 -17.06 9.04
C LEU A 323 -19.02 -16.37 8.41
N LEU A 324 -18.19 -15.69 9.22
CA LEU A 324 -17.06 -14.90 8.72
C LEU A 324 -15.88 -15.77 8.27
N ARG A 325 -15.59 -16.86 8.99
CA ARG A 325 -14.55 -17.83 8.59
C ARG A 325 -14.82 -18.50 7.25
N SER A 326 -16.10 -18.64 6.87
CA SER A 326 -16.47 -19.16 5.55
C SER A 326 -16.09 -18.23 4.39
N MET A 327 -15.89 -16.93 4.67
CA MET A 327 -15.51 -15.93 3.66
C MET A 327 -13.99 -15.92 3.44
N ASP A 328 -13.22 -15.73 4.51
CA ASP A 328 -11.77 -15.78 4.49
C ASP A 328 -11.19 -15.93 5.90
N ARG A 329 -9.91 -16.30 6.00
CA ARG A 329 -9.21 -16.53 7.29
C ARG A 329 -8.88 -15.27 8.11
N HIS A 330 -9.14 -14.07 7.57
CA HIS A 330 -8.79 -12.78 8.16
C HIS A 330 -10.02 -11.97 8.59
N SER A 331 -11.22 -12.38 8.17
CA SER A 331 -12.50 -11.83 8.59
C SER A 331 -12.96 -12.53 9.88
N SER A 332 -13.36 -11.74 10.87
CA SER A 332 -13.73 -12.25 12.21
C SER A 332 -14.70 -11.31 12.92
N TYR A 333 -15.45 -11.86 13.86
CA TYR A 333 -16.25 -11.06 14.78
C TYR A 333 -15.40 -10.71 16.00
N PHE A 334 -15.62 -9.53 16.56
CA PHE A 334 -15.07 -9.14 17.85
C PHE A 334 -16.21 -8.75 18.79
N SER A 335 -16.36 -9.49 19.89
CA SER A 335 -17.02 -9.01 21.11
C SER A 335 -16.31 -7.78 21.69
N PRO A 336 -16.97 -7.05 22.61
CA PRO A 336 -16.33 -6.01 23.41
C PRO A 336 -14.96 -6.43 23.96
N GLU A 337 -14.89 -7.60 24.61
CA GLU A 337 -13.70 -8.13 25.27
C GLU A 337 -12.64 -8.57 24.26
N ALA A 338 -13.05 -9.24 23.18
CA ALA A 338 -12.13 -9.64 22.12
C ALA A 338 -11.54 -8.42 21.39
N PHE A 339 -12.34 -7.36 21.21
CA PHE A 339 -11.87 -6.11 20.62
C PHE A 339 -10.93 -5.37 21.57
N LYS A 340 -11.26 -5.26 22.86
CA LYS A 340 -10.39 -4.69 23.91
C LYS A 340 -9.01 -5.33 23.90
N LYS A 341 -8.97 -6.67 23.85
CA LYS A 341 -7.71 -7.42 23.75
C LYS A 341 -6.98 -7.17 22.43
N PHE A 342 -7.69 -7.17 21.30
CA PHE A 342 -7.11 -6.90 19.98
C PHE A 342 -6.51 -5.49 19.88
N GLU A 343 -7.17 -4.50 20.49
CA GLU A 343 -6.67 -3.13 20.57
C GLU A 343 -5.40 -3.07 21.41
N LEU A 344 -5.40 -3.68 22.60
CA LEU A 344 -4.22 -3.81 23.48
C LEU A 344 -3.01 -4.45 22.79
N ASP A 345 -3.22 -5.46 21.94
CA ASP A 345 -2.16 -6.15 21.21
C ASP A 345 -1.59 -5.31 20.04
N LEU A 346 -2.34 -4.35 19.52
CA LEU A 346 -1.89 -3.41 18.47
C LEU A 346 -1.07 -2.24 19.01
N GLU A 347 -0.98 -2.08 20.33
CA GLU A 347 -0.40 -0.91 20.97
C GLU A 347 1.13 -0.94 20.92
N ALA A 348 1.71 -0.06 20.12
CA ALA A 348 3.15 0.24 20.17
C ALA A 348 3.49 1.25 21.28
N GLU A 349 2.48 1.80 21.97
CA GLU A 349 2.62 2.85 22.97
C GLU A 349 1.88 2.55 24.27
N TYR A 350 2.57 2.71 25.40
CA TYR A 350 1.99 2.52 26.73
C TYR A 350 2.65 3.44 27.76
N GLY A 351 1.91 3.79 28.81
CA GLY A 351 2.45 4.47 29.99
C GLY A 351 3.16 3.48 30.91
N GLY A 352 4.45 3.68 31.17
CA GLY A 352 5.21 2.78 32.05
C GLY A 352 6.68 3.14 32.20
N ILE A 353 7.48 2.17 32.65
CA ILE A 353 8.92 2.35 32.90
C ILE A 353 9.80 2.15 31.65
N GLY A 354 9.26 1.56 30.57
CA GLY A 354 10.01 1.33 29.32
C GLY A 354 11.03 0.21 29.42
N ALA A 355 10.60 -1.02 29.69
CA ALA A 355 11.45 -2.19 29.77
C ALA A 355 10.71 -3.46 29.33
N TYR A 356 11.43 -4.36 28.67
CA TYR A 356 11.01 -5.75 28.51
C TYR A 356 11.28 -6.50 29.82
N VAL A 357 10.27 -7.21 30.31
CA VAL A 357 10.29 -7.86 31.62
C VAL A 357 9.71 -9.27 31.55
N GLY A 358 10.10 -10.12 32.48
CA GLY A 358 9.55 -11.47 32.61
C GLY A 358 10.09 -12.18 33.84
N LEU A 359 9.62 -13.40 34.08
CA LEU A 359 10.25 -14.26 35.07
C LEU A 359 11.53 -14.84 34.49
N ASP A 360 12.58 -14.74 35.27
CA ASP A 360 13.76 -15.53 35.05
C ASP A 360 13.45 -17.00 35.40
N ARG A 361 13.80 -17.90 34.48
CA ARG A 361 13.42 -19.31 34.57
C ARG A 361 14.14 -20.06 35.68
N ASP A 362 15.29 -19.57 36.12
CA ASP A 362 16.16 -20.30 37.05
C ASP A 362 15.83 -19.96 38.51
N ASP A 363 15.67 -18.68 38.81
CA ASP A 363 15.37 -18.20 40.16
C ASP A 363 13.90 -17.82 40.38
N GLY A 364 13.09 -17.80 39.31
CA GLY A 364 11.67 -17.44 39.38
C GLY A 364 11.44 -15.97 39.72
N LEU A 365 12.47 -15.12 39.69
CA LEU A 365 12.36 -13.71 40.05
C LEU A 365 11.94 -12.87 38.84
N PHE A 366 11.14 -11.84 39.11
CA PHE A 366 10.75 -10.86 38.11
C PHE A 366 11.95 -10.01 37.68
N THR A 367 12.26 -10.02 36.40
CA THR A 367 13.55 -9.60 35.84
C THR A 367 13.36 -8.70 34.64
N ILE A 368 14.22 -7.70 34.50
CA ILE A 368 14.35 -6.90 33.28
C ILE A 368 15.14 -7.71 32.26
N THR A 369 14.49 -8.12 31.19
CA THR A 369 15.12 -8.88 30.10
C THR A 369 15.88 -7.98 29.14
N ARG A 370 15.41 -6.74 28.95
CA ARG A 370 16.14 -5.66 28.24
C ARG A 370 15.43 -4.32 28.50
N PRO A 371 16.14 -3.25 28.87
CA PRO A 371 15.52 -1.92 28.93
C PRO A 371 15.26 -1.36 27.52
N ILE A 372 14.25 -0.51 27.36
CA ILE A 372 14.13 0.33 26.16
C ILE A 372 15.09 1.49 26.36
N TYR A 373 16.14 1.56 25.56
CA TYR A 373 17.27 2.46 25.82
C TYR A 373 16.92 3.96 25.76
N SER A 374 15.87 4.35 25.02
CA SER A 374 15.33 5.71 25.02
C SER A 374 14.43 6.01 26.24
N GLY A 375 14.04 4.98 27.00
CA GLY A 375 13.01 5.03 28.03
C GLY A 375 13.50 5.30 29.46
N PRO A 376 12.57 5.49 30.42
CA PRO A 376 12.86 5.84 31.81
C PRO A 376 13.71 4.81 32.57
N ALA A 377 13.47 3.52 32.38
CA ALA A 377 14.20 2.45 33.08
C ALA A 377 15.71 2.52 32.80
N TYR A 378 16.09 2.68 31.53
CA TYR A 378 17.49 2.83 31.16
C TYR A 378 18.10 4.12 31.74
N LYS A 379 17.38 5.24 31.66
CA LYS A 379 17.81 6.53 32.23
C LYS A 379 17.98 6.48 33.75
N ALA A 380 17.23 5.61 34.43
CA ALA A 380 17.34 5.34 35.86
C ALA A 380 18.48 4.36 36.22
N GLY A 381 19.29 3.94 35.24
CA GLY A 381 20.41 3.01 35.46
C GLY A 381 19.97 1.57 35.67
N LEU A 382 18.83 1.18 35.10
CA LEU A 382 18.39 -0.22 35.06
C LEU A 382 18.87 -0.89 33.77
N TYR A 383 19.42 -2.09 33.93
CA TYR A 383 20.03 -2.86 32.86
C TYR A 383 19.41 -4.25 32.77
N THR A 384 19.86 -5.00 31.77
CA THR A 384 19.49 -6.41 31.63
C THR A 384 19.91 -7.22 32.87
N ASP A 385 19.08 -8.18 33.26
CA ASP A 385 19.20 -9.04 34.46
C ASP A 385 18.90 -8.37 35.81
N ASP A 386 18.61 -7.07 35.85
CA ASP A 386 18.16 -6.42 37.09
C ASP A 386 16.85 -7.06 37.57
N LYS A 387 16.82 -7.49 38.84
CA LYS A 387 15.66 -8.14 39.46
C LYS A 387 14.82 -7.12 40.20
N ILE A 388 13.56 -6.99 39.83
CA ILE A 388 12.62 -6.14 40.56
C ILE A 388 12.00 -7.01 41.65
N VAL A 389 12.43 -6.84 42.90
CA VAL A 389 11.97 -7.67 44.04
C VAL A 389 10.79 -7.06 44.80
N ARG A 390 10.55 -5.75 44.65
CA ARG A 390 9.45 -5.03 45.30
C ARG A 390 9.07 -3.75 44.55
N LEU A 391 7.77 -3.41 44.53
CA LEU A 391 7.19 -2.17 44.01
C LEU A 391 6.55 -1.40 45.17
N GLY A 392 7.17 -0.31 45.62
CA GLY A 392 6.75 0.42 46.80
C GLY A 392 6.71 -0.50 48.02
N ASP A 393 5.52 -0.81 48.53
CA ASP A 393 5.35 -1.74 49.64
C ASP A 393 4.99 -3.18 49.25
N TRP A 394 4.79 -3.44 47.96
CA TRP A 394 4.28 -4.69 47.45
C TRP A 394 5.40 -5.59 46.90
N PRO A 395 5.57 -6.83 47.40
CA PRO A 395 6.59 -7.75 46.88
C PRO A 395 6.24 -8.22 45.46
N THR A 396 7.23 -8.53 44.63
CA THR A 396 7.00 -9.20 43.33
C THR A 396 7.14 -10.71 43.39
N VAL A 397 7.85 -11.20 44.40
CA VAL A 397 8.16 -12.62 44.56
C VAL A 397 6.89 -13.39 44.87
N GLY A 398 6.59 -14.40 44.06
CA GLY A 398 5.38 -15.24 44.20
C GLY A 398 4.12 -14.64 43.58
N GLU A 399 4.19 -13.42 43.05
CA GLU A 399 3.04 -12.75 42.45
C GLU A 399 2.89 -13.08 40.95
N PRO A 400 1.67 -13.09 40.40
CA PRO A 400 1.45 -13.29 38.98
C PRO A 400 2.15 -12.22 38.13
N VAL A 401 2.85 -12.63 37.07
CA VAL A 401 3.60 -11.75 36.16
C VAL A 401 2.77 -10.58 35.65
N ASN A 402 1.52 -10.85 35.27
CA ASN A 402 0.62 -9.83 34.73
C ASN A 402 0.28 -8.76 35.77
N ASP A 403 0.19 -9.12 37.05
CA ASP A 403 -0.12 -8.19 38.14
C ASP A 403 1.05 -7.26 38.46
N VAL A 404 2.27 -7.78 38.32
CA VAL A 404 3.49 -6.97 38.38
C VAL A 404 3.53 -6.00 37.20
N ILE A 405 3.28 -6.47 35.97
CA ILE A 405 3.27 -5.64 34.76
C ILE A 405 2.23 -4.51 34.87
N LYS A 406 1.01 -4.81 35.31
CA LYS A 406 -0.05 -3.81 35.54
C LYS A 406 0.40 -2.70 36.48
N ARG A 407 1.12 -3.03 37.55
CA ARG A 407 1.65 -2.05 38.52
C ARG A 407 2.85 -1.26 37.99
N LEU A 408 3.64 -1.82 37.09
CA LEU A 408 4.73 -1.09 36.42
C LEU A 408 4.18 -0.10 35.39
N LYS A 409 3.06 -0.42 34.75
CA LYS A 409 2.28 0.51 33.93
C LYS A 409 1.57 1.55 34.80
N GLY A 410 1.14 2.64 34.18
CA GLY A 410 0.38 3.70 34.84
C GLY A 410 0.51 5.05 34.15
N LYS A 411 -0.24 6.05 34.64
CA LYS A 411 -0.30 7.39 34.08
C LYS A 411 1.09 8.03 33.93
N PRO A 412 1.46 8.53 32.75
CA PRO A 412 2.70 9.28 32.56
C PRO A 412 2.84 10.45 33.56
N GLY A 413 4.06 10.71 34.04
CA GLY A 413 4.36 11.70 35.08
C GLY A 413 4.18 11.19 36.51
N THR A 414 3.56 10.02 36.72
CA THR A 414 3.52 9.38 38.04
C THR A 414 4.82 8.63 38.31
N SER A 415 5.24 8.57 39.58
CA SER A 415 6.43 7.81 39.98
C SER A 415 6.10 6.41 40.48
N VAL A 416 7.01 5.46 40.24
CA VAL A 416 7.01 4.14 40.87
C VAL A 416 8.36 3.91 41.55
N LYS A 417 8.33 3.45 42.79
CA LYS A 417 9.52 3.08 43.55
C LYS A 417 9.77 1.59 43.38
N LEU A 418 10.89 1.21 42.81
CA LEU A 418 11.30 -0.18 42.61
C LEU A 418 12.46 -0.52 43.54
N TYR A 419 12.49 -1.73 44.08
CA TYR A 419 13.68 -2.24 44.76
C TYR A 419 14.37 -3.24 43.83
N ILE A 420 15.63 -2.95 43.52
CA ILE A 420 16.39 -3.69 42.53
C ILE A 420 17.42 -4.56 43.22
N TRP A 421 17.35 -5.85 42.99
CA TRP A 421 18.38 -6.80 43.39
C TRP A 421 19.26 -7.14 42.19
N ARG A 422 20.57 -7.15 42.41
CA ARG A 422 21.59 -7.48 41.41
C ARG A 422 22.41 -8.66 41.89
N ARG A 423 22.91 -9.47 40.94
CA ARG A 423 23.85 -10.55 41.27
C ARG A 423 25.09 -9.98 41.95
N GLY A 424 25.51 -10.63 43.04
CA GLY A 424 26.59 -10.17 43.92
C GLY A 424 26.07 -9.49 45.20
N MET A 425 24.78 -9.15 45.28
CA MET A 425 24.14 -8.71 46.51
C MET A 425 23.78 -9.90 47.41
N ASP A 426 23.64 -9.66 48.72
CA ASP A 426 23.17 -10.66 49.68
C ASP A 426 21.77 -11.18 49.25
N ALA A 427 21.60 -12.50 49.17
CA ALA A 427 20.34 -13.13 48.80
C ALA A 427 19.21 -12.83 49.81
N GLY A 428 19.55 -12.58 51.09
CA GLY A 428 18.57 -12.17 52.10
C GLY A 428 17.87 -10.84 51.77
N LEU A 429 18.46 -10.01 50.91
CA LEU A 429 17.89 -8.75 50.44
C LEU A 429 16.74 -8.94 49.44
N ILE A 430 16.53 -10.15 48.91
CA ILE A 430 15.35 -10.46 48.09
C ILE A 430 14.08 -10.39 48.95
N GLU A 431 14.11 -10.99 50.13
CA GLU A 431 12.97 -10.97 51.07
C GLU A 431 12.90 -9.68 51.87
N ARG A 432 14.05 -9.06 52.15
CA ARG A 432 14.17 -7.86 53.00
C ARG A 432 14.98 -6.77 52.30
N PRO A 433 14.43 -6.17 51.22
CA PRO A 433 15.13 -5.12 50.50
C PRO A 433 15.33 -3.88 51.38
N THR A 434 16.47 -3.20 51.23
CA THR A 434 16.79 -1.96 51.94
C THR A 434 16.56 -0.74 51.07
N GLU A 435 16.49 0.45 51.68
CA GLU A 435 16.31 1.71 50.96
C GLU A 435 17.42 2.02 49.95
N ASP A 436 18.63 1.47 50.14
CA ASP A 436 19.74 1.63 49.19
C ASP A 436 19.50 0.91 47.85
N MET A 437 18.55 -0.03 47.81
CA MET A 437 18.13 -0.72 46.59
C MET A 437 17.04 0.02 45.83
N ALA A 438 16.51 1.12 46.39
CA ALA A 438 15.38 1.82 45.83
C ALA A 438 15.77 2.68 44.63
N VAL A 439 15.07 2.48 43.52
CA VAL A 439 15.13 3.30 42.32
C VAL A 439 13.75 3.88 42.07
N VAL A 440 13.64 5.21 42.08
CA VAL A 440 12.38 5.90 41.76
C VAL A 440 12.39 6.23 40.28
N ILE A 441 11.37 5.76 39.56
CA ILE A 441 11.23 5.94 38.12
C ILE A 441 9.95 6.71 37.85
N GLU A 442 10.06 7.82 37.13
CA GLU A 442 8.92 8.52 36.58
C GLU A 442 8.42 7.76 35.33
N ARG A 443 7.16 7.35 35.33
CA ARG A 443 6.53 6.72 34.18
C ARG A 443 6.45 7.72 33.03
N ALA A 444 6.73 7.25 31.83
CA ALA A 444 6.58 8.05 30.62
C ALA A 444 5.69 7.31 29.62
N GLN A 445 5.21 8.05 28.61
CA GLN A 445 4.68 7.45 27.40
C GLN A 445 5.85 6.79 26.65
N ILE A 446 5.80 5.47 26.49
CA ILE A 446 6.86 4.69 25.86
C ILE A 446 6.46 4.38 24.44
N THR A 447 7.29 4.76 23.47
CA THR A 447 7.21 4.27 22.09
C THR A 447 8.35 3.27 21.88
N VAL A 448 8.02 2.04 21.50
CA VAL A 448 9.05 1.03 21.18
C VAL A 448 9.74 1.44 19.87
N PRO A 449 11.07 1.64 19.84
CA PRO A 449 11.78 2.03 18.63
C PRO A 449 11.66 0.94 17.55
N PRO A 450 11.07 1.22 16.37
CA PRO A 450 10.96 0.24 15.29
C PRO A 450 12.27 -0.06 14.57
N VAL A 451 13.32 0.75 14.74
CA VAL A 451 14.54 0.69 13.92
C VAL A 451 15.78 0.37 14.76
N HIS A 452 16.60 -0.56 14.27
CA HIS A 452 17.92 -0.87 14.81
C HIS A 452 18.93 -0.81 13.66
N ALA A 453 20.09 -0.17 13.88
CA ALA A 453 21.05 0.08 12.83
C ALA A 453 22.50 -0.18 13.29
N GLN A 454 23.34 -0.59 12.35
CA GLN A 454 24.76 -0.88 12.59
C GLN A 454 25.57 -0.66 11.31
N MET A 455 26.75 -0.07 11.42
CA MET A 455 27.75 -0.08 10.35
C MET A 455 28.53 -1.41 10.38
N LEU A 456 28.50 -2.15 9.28
CA LEU A 456 29.28 -3.36 9.08
C LEU A 456 30.64 -3.04 8.40
N PRO A 457 31.62 -3.96 8.45
CA PRO A 457 32.88 -3.80 7.72
C PRO A 457 32.68 -3.45 6.24
N GLY A 458 33.61 -2.69 5.64
CA GLY A 458 33.46 -2.24 4.26
C GLY A 458 32.42 -1.12 4.05
N GLY A 459 31.94 -0.47 5.11
CA GLY A 459 31.01 0.66 5.00
C GLY A 459 29.60 0.22 4.57
N ILE A 460 29.15 -0.95 4.99
CA ILE A 460 27.81 -1.46 4.66
C ILE A 460 26.89 -1.15 5.83
N GLY A 461 25.85 -0.35 5.60
CA GLY A 461 24.84 -0.07 6.61
C GLY A 461 23.85 -1.22 6.70
N LEU A 462 23.68 -1.81 7.88
CA LEU A 462 22.60 -2.74 8.18
C LEU A 462 21.53 -1.99 8.97
N VAL A 463 20.30 -1.98 8.47
CA VAL A 463 19.15 -1.39 9.15
C VAL A 463 18.01 -2.40 9.21
N GLU A 464 17.67 -2.83 10.42
CA GLU A 464 16.48 -3.63 10.70
C GLU A 464 15.30 -2.69 10.95
N LEU A 465 14.18 -3.00 10.29
CA LEU A 465 12.89 -2.40 10.59
C LEU A 465 11.96 -3.49 11.13
N THR A 466 11.61 -3.40 12.41
CA THR A 466 10.81 -4.42 13.12
C THR A 466 9.30 -4.29 12.90
N THR A 467 8.79 -3.06 12.71
CA THR A 467 7.37 -2.77 12.50
C THR A 467 7.14 -1.44 11.79
N PHE A 468 6.05 -1.33 11.03
CA PHE A 468 5.62 -0.09 10.38
C PHE A 468 4.73 0.75 11.31
N SER A 469 5.31 1.21 12.43
CA SER A 469 4.67 2.13 13.38
C SER A 469 4.67 3.58 12.87
N ARG A 470 3.93 4.49 13.53
CA ARG A 470 3.80 5.89 13.11
C ARG A 470 5.13 6.66 13.01
N VAL A 471 6.17 6.22 13.73
CA VAL A 471 7.49 6.84 13.75
C VAL A 471 8.50 6.15 12.80
N ALA A 472 8.09 5.04 12.17
CA ALA A 472 9.02 4.14 11.51
C ALA A 472 9.78 4.77 10.33
N SER A 473 9.08 5.50 9.46
CA SER A 473 9.73 6.20 8.34
C SER A 473 10.69 7.30 8.80
N GLN A 474 10.38 7.97 9.92
CA GLN A 474 11.24 9.02 10.47
C GLN A 474 12.50 8.44 11.11
N GLU A 475 12.37 7.43 11.95
CA GLU A 475 13.53 6.77 12.59
C GLU A 475 14.42 6.09 11.57
N LEU A 476 13.83 5.44 10.56
CA LEU A 476 14.59 4.82 9.47
C LEU A 476 15.39 5.85 8.69
N ALA A 477 14.78 7.00 8.38
CA ALA A 477 15.47 8.10 7.72
C ALA A 477 16.61 8.69 8.57
N SER A 478 16.45 8.78 9.89
CA SER A 478 17.50 9.24 10.80
C SER A 478 18.68 8.26 10.84
N ALA A 479 18.41 6.97 11.06
CA ALA A 479 19.44 5.93 11.10
C ALA A 479 20.23 5.86 9.78
N ILE A 480 19.54 5.96 8.63
CA ILE A 480 20.18 6.02 7.32
C ILE A 480 21.08 7.25 7.18
N LYS A 481 20.65 8.43 7.66
CA LYS A 481 21.45 9.65 7.58
C LYS A 481 22.72 9.56 8.44
N GLU A 482 22.62 8.97 9.61
CA GLU A 482 23.77 8.71 10.49
C GLU A 482 24.77 7.77 9.82
N LEU A 483 24.30 6.63 9.30
CA LEU A 483 25.16 5.70 8.56
C LEU A 483 25.81 6.36 7.33
N LYS A 484 25.09 7.20 6.59
CA LYS A 484 25.66 7.98 5.47
C LYS A 484 26.73 8.96 5.93
N ALA A 485 26.54 9.64 7.07
CA ALA A 485 27.53 10.53 7.64
C ALA A 485 28.80 9.77 8.05
N ASP A 486 28.65 8.52 8.49
CA ASP A 486 29.73 7.61 8.86
C ASP A 486 30.39 6.89 7.66
N GLY A 487 30.01 7.24 6.43
CA GLY A 487 30.66 6.74 5.21
C GLY A 487 30.03 5.49 4.59
N MET A 488 28.73 5.25 4.80
CA MET A 488 28.00 4.15 4.17
C MET A 488 28.12 4.17 2.63
N ARG A 489 28.52 3.03 2.06
CA ARG A 489 28.69 2.75 0.62
C ARG A 489 27.59 1.85 0.06
N GLY A 490 26.91 1.07 0.89
CA GLY A 490 25.79 0.21 0.52
C GLY A 490 24.86 -0.05 1.70
N LEU A 491 23.62 -0.44 1.42
CA LEU A 491 22.56 -0.59 2.44
C LEU A 491 21.91 -1.97 2.40
N ILE A 492 21.78 -2.60 3.56
CA ILE A 492 20.96 -3.79 3.78
C ILE A 492 19.76 -3.37 4.63
N LEU A 493 18.55 -3.46 4.05
CA LEU A 493 17.29 -3.28 4.75
C LEU A 493 16.75 -4.63 5.19
N ASP A 494 16.74 -4.91 6.49
CA ASP A 494 16.22 -6.17 7.02
C ASP A 494 14.74 -6.04 7.41
N LEU A 495 13.87 -6.77 6.70
CA LEU A 495 12.43 -6.88 6.95
C LEU A 495 12.04 -8.29 7.41
N ARG A 496 13.00 -9.15 7.75
CA ARG A 496 12.75 -10.49 8.27
C ARG A 496 12.02 -10.40 9.61
N GLY A 497 10.98 -11.21 9.80
CA GLY A 497 10.19 -11.17 11.05
C GLY A 497 9.20 -10.02 11.16
N ASN A 498 9.27 -9.00 10.29
CA ASN A 498 8.37 -7.85 10.34
C ASN A 498 6.99 -8.17 9.75
N THR A 499 5.98 -8.25 10.60
CA THR A 499 4.59 -8.60 10.24
C THR A 499 3.81 -7.46 9.56
N GLY A 500 4.44 -6.31 9.35
CA GLY A 500 3.92 -5.15 8.65
C GLY A 500 3.55 -4.01 9.60
N GLY A 501 2.40 -3.38 9.36
CA GLY A 501 1.91 -2.24 10.13
C GLY A 501 1.12 -1.29 9.22
N LEU A 502 1.27 0.01 9.44
CA LEU A 502 0.46 1.03 8.78
C LEU A 502 0.79 1.13 7.28
N LEU A 503 -0.24 1.07 6.43
CA LEU A 503 -0.11 1.24 4.97
C LEU A 503 0.50 2.59 4.58
N THR A 504 0.13 3.65 5.31
CA THR A 504 0.71 4.98 5.10
C THR A 504 2.21 4.99 5.35
N GLU A 505 2.67 4.23 6.34
CA GLU A 505 4.09 4.07 6.64
C GLU A 505 4.80 3.20 5.62
N ALA A 506 4.13 2.20 5.04
CA ALA A 506 4.68 1.47 3.88
C ALA A 506 5.02 2.42 2.72
N ARG A 507 4.12 3.36 2.40
CA ARG A 507 4.38 4.41 1.40
C ARG A 507 5.52 5.34 1.86
N ASN A 508 5.50 5.82 3.10
CA ASN A 508 6.50 6.77 3.62
C ASN A 508 7.90 6.14 3.74
N VAL A 509 7.99 4.82 3.96
CA VAL A 509 9.25 4.08 3.88
C VAL A 509 9.68 3.92 2.42
N GLY A 510 8.74 3.66 1.50
CA GLY A 510 9.02 3.65 0.06
C GLY A 510 9.61 4.98 -0.46
N ASP A 511 9.16 6.12 0.08
CA ASP A 511 9.72 7.45 -0.21
C ASP A 511 11.23 7.56 0.06
N LEU A 512 11.78 6.75 0.97
CA LEU A 512 13.20 6.84 1.33
C LEU A 512 14.11 6.27 0.24
N PHE A 513 13.58 5.38 -0.60
CA PHE A 513 14.35 4.56 -1.53
C PHE A 513 13.96 4.73 -2.99
N LEU A 514 12.74 5.21 -3.26
CA LEU A 514 12.21 5.38 -4.61
C LEU A 514 12.01 6.87 -4.91
N ASP A 515 12.29 7.24 -6.16
CA ASP A 515 11.99 8.58 -6.67
C ASP A 515 10.53 9.00 -6.46
N LYS A 516 10.30 10.32 -6.43
CA LYS A 516 8.96 10.89 -6.30
C LYS A 516 8.05 10.44 -7.45
N GLY A 517 6.82 10.06 -7.11
CA GLY A 517 5.77 9.68 -8.07
C GLY A 517 5.76 8.19 -8.46
N LYS A 518 6.70 7.38 -7.95
CA LYS A 518 6.72 5.93 -8.15
C LYS A 518 5.58 5.28 -7.38
N VAL A 519 4.84 4.39 -8.04
CA VAL A 519 3.77 3.62 -7.39
C VAL A 519 4.40 2.68 -6.36
N VAL A 520 3.89 2.67 -5.14
CA VAL A 520 4.28 1.73 -4.08
C VAL A 520 3.28 0.57 -4.04
N VAL A 521 1.98 0.88 -4.03
CA VAL A 521 0.91 -0.12 -3.99
C VAL A 521 -0.40 0.49 -4.50
N SER A 522 -1.27 -0.34 -5.05
CA SER A 522 -2.65 0.03 -5.35
C SER A 522 -3.64 -0.92 -4.68
N THR A 523 -4.87 -0.46 -4.47
CA THR A 523 -5.96 -1.26 -3.89
C THR A 523 -6.99 -1.62 -4.94
N LYS A 524 -7.50 -2.84 -4.87
CA LYS A 524 -8.68 -3.31 -5.57
C LYS A 524 -9.78 -3.55 -4.54
N SER A 525 -10.91 -2.86 -4.69
CA SER A 525 -12.08 -3.00 -3.80
C SER A 525 -13.36 -3.18 -4.60
N ARG A 526 -14.34 -3.85 -3.98
CA ARG A 526 -15.73 -3.91 -4.48
C ARG A 526 -16.54 -2.66 -4.10
N VAL A 527 -16.20 -2.04 -2.96
CA VAL A 527 -16.99 -0.97 -2.32
C VAL A 527 -16.37 0.39 -2.58
N TYR A 528 -15.04 0.46 -2.54
CA TYR A 528 -14.30 1.71 -2.71
C TYR A 528 -13.74 1.83 -4.13
N ARG A 529 -13.55 3.07 -4.60
CA ARG A 529 -12.76 3.30 -5.82
C ARG A 529 -11.33 2.83 -5.58
N PRO A 530 -10.69 2.16 -6.55
CA PRO A 530 -9.28 1.79 -6.48
C PRO A 530 -8.42 3.00 -6.08
N ARG A 531 -7.55 2.80 -5.09
CA ARG A 531 -6.58 3.83 -4.65
C ARG A 531 -5.20 3.44 -5.12
N THR A 532 -4.40 4.42 -5.50
CA THR A 532 -2.98 4.22 -5.79
C THR A 532 -2.17 5.07 -4.81
N PHE A 533 -1.24 4.42 -4.12
CA PHE A 533 -0.31 5.05 -3.21
C PHE A 533 1.03 5.14 -3.94
N SER A 534 1.43 6.37 -4.25
CA SER A 534 2.74 6.66 -4.84
C SER A 534 3.61 7.42 -3.86
N THR A 535 4.92 7.36 -4.06
CA THR A 535 5.87 8.19 -3.34
C THR A 535 5.58 9.68 -3.56
N VAL A 536 5.68 10.44 -2.49
CA VAL A 536 5.41 11.89 -2.46
C VAL A 536 6.67 12.70 -2.21
N ARG A 537 7.69 12.11 -1.58
CA ARG A 537 9.02 12.70 -1.37
C ARG A 537 10.04 12.06 -2.32
N GLY A 538 11.23 12.66 -2.43
CA GLY A 538 12.34 12.07 -3.17
C GLY A 538 13.17 11.14 -2.29
N ALA A 539 13.81 10.15 -2.90
CA ALA A 539 14.69 9.20 -2.23
C ALA A 539 15.82 9.91 -1.48
N ILE A 540 16.18 9.39 -0.30
CA ILE A 540 17.33 9.88 0.48
C ILE A 540 18.60 9.07 0.23
N ILE A 541 18.45 7.88 -0.36
CA ILE A 541 19.55 7.05 -0.85
C ILE A 541 19.74 7.33 -2.36
N PRO A 542 20.96 7.59 -2.84
CA PRO A 542 21.24 7.69 -4.27
C PRO A 542 20.86 6.43 -5.03
N ASP A 543 20.37 6.54 -6.27
CA ASP A 543 19.94 5.38 -7.07
C ASP A 543 21.07 4.40 -7.38
N ASP A 544 22.31 4.88 -7.46
CA ASP A 544 23.51 4.10 -7.74
C ASP A 544 24.14 3.45 -6.50
N MET A 545 23.67 3.78 -5.29
CA MET A 545 24.12 3.12 -4.07
C MET A 545 23.53 1.70 -4.01
N PRO A 546 24.37 0.65 -3.90
CA PRO A 546 23.90 -0.73 -3.80
C PRO A 546 22.98 -0.96 -2.61
N MET A 547 21.91 -1.72 -2.85
CA MET A 547 20.90 -2.00 -1.85
C MET A 547 20.38 -3.44 -1.94
N VAL A 548 20.27 -4.08 -0.78
CA VAL A 548 19.64 -5.40 -0.61
C VAL A 548 18.53 -5.31 0.41
N THR A 549 17.45 -6.07 0.21
CA THR A 549 16.36 -6.22 1.18
C THR A 549 16.22 -7.67 1.61
N LEU A 550 16.33 -7.92 2.92
CA LEU A 550 16.15 -9.26 3.47
C LEU A 550 14.66 -9.50 3.81
N ILE A 551 14.14 -10.64 3.36
CA ILE A 551 12.77 -11.08 3.66
C ILE A 551 12.72 -12.55 4.10
N ASN A 552 11.71 -12.90 4.87
CA ASN A 552 11.43 -14.30 5.21
C ASN A 552 9.92 -14.57 5.28
N ARG A 553 9.56 -15.82 5.62
CA ARG A 553 8.17 -16.27 5.75
C ARG A 553 7.30 -15.49 6.73
N PHE A 554 7.89 -14.65 7.58
CA PHE A 554 7.20 -13.81 8.55
C PHE A 554 7.10 -12.34 8.10
N SER A 555 7.80 -11.95 7.04
CA SER A 555 7.62 -10.65 6.39
C SER A 555 6.21 -10.59 5.79
N ALA A 556 5.36 -9.70 6.29
CA ALA A 556 3.95 -9.65 5.92
C ALA A 556 3.43 -8.22 5.68
N SER A 557 2.34 -8.09 4.91
CA SER A 557 1.59 -6.84 4.73
C SER A 557 2.48 -5.68 4.24
N ALA A 558 2.69 -4.63 5.05
CA ALA A 558 3.53 -3.49 4.71
C ALA A 558 4.97 -3.88 4.30
N SER A 559 5.55 -4.91 4.93
CA SER A 559 6.87 -5.45 4.56
C SER A 559 6.87 -6.00 3.14
N GLU A 560 5.80 -6.67 2.73
CA GLU A 560 5.61 -7.23 1.38
C GLU A 560 5.34 -6.13 0.35
N ILE A 561 4.62 -5.09 0.76
CA ILE A 561 4.39 -3.90 -0.06
C ILE A 561 5.71 -3.20 -0.37
N VAL A 562 6.52 -2.91 0.65
CA VAL A 562 7.81 -2.21 0.47
C VAL A 562 8.78 -3.08 -0.31
N SER A 563 9.04 -4.32 0.12
CA SER A 563 9.94 -5.22 -0.58
C SER A 563 9.51 -5.48 -2.03
N GLY A 564 8.21 -5.74 -2.26
CA GLY A 564 7.66 -5.93 -3.59
C GLY A 564 7.74 -4.68 -4.46
N ALA A 565 7.55 -3.48 -3.91
CA ALA A 565 7.72 -2.24 -4.65
C ALA A 565 9.18 -1.97 -5.02
N LEU A 566 10.11 -2.19 -4.09
CA LEU A 566 11.55 -2.06 -4.34
C LEU A 566 12.01 -3.03 -5.43
N GLN A 567 11.53 -4.28 -5.38
CA GLN A 567 11.79 -5.30 -6.40
C GLN A 567 11.20 -4.90 -7.77
N ASP A 568 9.93 -4.50 -7.81
CA ASP A 568 9.23 -4.14 -9.05
C ASP A 568 9.84 -2.92 -9.76
N HIS A 569 10.47 -2.01 -9.01
CA HIS A 569 11.21 -0.87 -9.55
C HIS A 569 12.70 -1.16 -9.81
N GLY A 570 13.18 -2.38 -9.51
CA GLY A 570 14.59 -2.75 -9.64
C GLY A 570 15.52 -1.97 -8.71
N ARG A 571 15.00 -1.44 -7.59
CA ARG A 571 15.78 -0.61 -6.66
C ARG A 571 16.65 -1.44 -5.72
N SER A 572 16.17 -2.60 -5.32
CA SER A 572 16.82 -3.47 -4.33
C SER A 572 16.67 -4.92 -4.75
N LYS A 573 17.74 -5.70 -4.58
CA LYS A 573 17.70 -7.16 -4.72
C LYS A 573 17.15 -7.77 -3.43
N LEU A 574 16.18 -8.67 -3.55
CA LEU A 574 15.57 -9.35 -2.41
C LEU A 574 16.28 -10.69 -2.15
N ILE A 575 16.70 -10.91 -0.91
CA ILE A 575 17.38 -12.14 -0.51
C ILE A 575 16.65 -12.77 0.68
N GLY A 576 16.56 -14.10 0.71
CA GLY A 576 16.09 -14.86 1.86
C GLY A 576 15.04 -15.90 1.51
N GLN A 577 13.83 -15.80 2.08
CA GLN A 577 12.74 -16.75 1.82
C GLN A 577 11.47 -16.01 1.38
N ARG A 578 10.60 -16.70 0.64
CA ARG A 578 9.26 -16.21 0.29
C ARG A 578 8.56 -15.58 1.50
N SER A 579 7.96 -14.41 1.29
CA SER A 579 7.20 -13.71 2.31
C SER A 579 5.86 -14.38 2.64
N PHE A 580 5.13 -13.86 3.64
CA PHE A 580 3.97 -14.51 4.22
C PHE A 580 2.78 -14.70 3.26
N GLY A 581 2.47 -13.69 2.46
CA GLY A 581 1.36 -13.66 1.50
C GLY A 581 0.08 -12.99 2.01
N LYS A 582 0.20 -11.88 2.75
CA LYS A 582 -0.94 -11.10 3.27
C LYS A 582 -1.18 -9.85 2.40
N GLY A 583 -1.87 -10.07 1.29
CA GLY A 583 -2.27 -9.00 0.35
C GLY A 583 -3.69 -8.45 0.54
N SER A 584 -4.28 -8.54 1.73
CA SER A 584 -5.67 -8.12 1.97
C SER A 584 -5.74 -6.99 2.99
N VAL A 585 -6.71 -6.09 2.80
CA VAL A 585 -7.03 -4.98 3.70
C VAL A 585 -8.27 -5.34 4.49
N GLN A 586 -8.16 -5.31 5.81
CA GLN A 586 -9.28 -5.48 6.71
C GLN A 586 -9.76 -4.12 7.21
N ASN A 587 -11.07 -3.95 7.28
CA ASN A 587 -11.69 -2.82 7.96
C ASN A 587 -12.47 -3.30 9.18
N LEU A 588 -12.40 -2.53 10.25
CA LEU A 588 -13.17 -2.76 11.47
C LEU A 588 -14.45 -1.93 11.38
N ILE A 589 -15.58 -2.62 11.24
CA ILE A 589 -16.89 -2.01 11.12
C ILE A 589 -17.64 -2.26 12.42
N ARG A 590 -17.89 -1.19 13.17
CA ARG A 590 -18.77 -1.21 14.33
C ARG A 590 -20.17 -1.62 13.91
N LEU A 591 -20.83 -2.45 14.72
CA LEU A 591 -22.23 -2.78 14.48
C LEU A 591 -23.11 -1.52 14.61
N PRO A 592 -24.01 -1.25 13.64
CA PRO A 592 -24.92 -0.12 13.74
C PRO A 592 -25.83 -0.22 14.98
N GLY A 593 -25.95 0.88 15.73
CA GLY A 593 -26.79 0.96 16.92
C GLY A 593 -26.06 0.69 18.24
N GLU A 594 -24.84 0.17 18.18
CA GLU A 594 -23.96 -0.04 19.35
C GLU A 594 -22.94 1.10 19.45
N ALA A 595 -22.58 1.53 20.66
CA ALA A 595 -21.60 2.57 20.94
C ALA A 595 -20.52 2.06 21.91
N ASP A 596 -19.30 2.59 21.80
CA ASP A 596 -18.30 2.40 22.86
C ASP A 596 -18.76 3.29 24.02
N ASP A 597 -18.36 2.92 25.22
CA ASP A 597 -18.40 3.83 26.34
C ASP A 597 -17.64 5.13 26.03
N GLU A 598 -17.98 6.18 26.75
CA GLU A 598 -17.30 7.48 26.63
C GLU A 598 -16.34 7.65 27.79
N PHE A 599 -15.16 8.19 27.52
CA PHE A 599 -14.14 8.45 28.52
C PHE A 599 -13.51 9.83 28.34
N ALA A 600 -12.87 10.32 29.39
CA ALA A 600 -12.07 11.53 29.36
C ALA A 600 -10.67 11.21 28.81
N ASP A 601 -10.44 11.52 27.53
CA ASP A 601 -9.12 11.43 26.88
C ASP A 601 -8.19 12.52 27.45
N GLU A 602 -7.50 12.19 28.54
CA GLU A 602 -6.67 13.11 29.30
C GLU A 602 -5.30 13.31 28.66
N ASN A 603 -4.81 12.34 27.88
CA ASN A 603 -3.52 12.42 27.18
C ASN A 603 -3.63 12.76 25.68
N GLY A 604 -4.84 12.87 25.14
CA GLY A 604 -5.11 13.24 23.75
C GLY A 604 -4.81 12.13 22.74
N ASN A 605 -4.67 10.87 23.17
CA ASN A 605 -4.37 9.73 22.30
C ASN A 605 -5.62 9.16 21.59
N ARG A 606 -6.83 9.64 21.98
CA ARG A 606 -8.15 9.20 21.49
C ARG A 606 -8.45 7.71 21.73
N ARG A 607 -7.90 7.14 22.79
CA ARG A 607 -8.04 5.76 23.24
C ARG A 607 -8.22 5.76 24.76
N HIS A 608 -9.08 4.88 25.28
CA HIS A 608 -9.22 4.72 26.72
C HIS A 608 -7.99 4.00 27.33
N ASP A 609 -7.24 4.69 28.18
CA ASP A 609 -6.23 4.06 29.02
C ASP A 609 -6.83 3.63 30.38
N GLU A 610 -6.32 2.55 31.00
CA GLU A 610 -6.84 2.03 32.29
C GLU A 610 -6.92 3.05 33.44
N TRP A 611 -6.17 4.16 33.36
CA TRP A 611 -6.13 5.21 34.37
C TRP A 611 -7.06 6.40 34.07
N GLU A 612 -7.70 6.42 32.90
CA GLU A 612 -8.63 7.48 32.50
C GLU A 612 -10.03 7.24 33.07
N THR A 613 -10.79 8.33 33.19
CA THR A 613 -12.12 8.27 33.79
C THR A 613 -13.16 7.99 32.73
N ILE A 614 -14.01 6.98 32.97
CA ILE A 614 -15.20 6.71 32.17
C ILE A 614 -16.23 7.82 32.45
N THR A 615 -16.62 8.55 31.40
CA THR A 615 -17.60 9.64 31.48
C THR A 615 -19.02 9.16 31.21
N LYS A 616 -19.17 8.06 30.47
CA LYS A 616 -20.46 7.42 30.20
C LYS A 616 -20.27 5.94 30.02
N ASP A 617 -20.88 5.20 30.93
CA ASP A 617 -20.93 3.75 30.97
C ASP A 617 -22.36 3.35 30.55
N TYR A 618 -22.49 2.67 29.42
CA TYR A 618 -23.78 2.33 28.84
C TYR A 618 -24.47 1.13 29.49
N ASP A 619 -23.72 0.22 30.11
CA ASP A 619 -24.25 -1.01 30.71
C ASP A 619 -24.27 -0.97 32.26
N GLY A 620 -23.50 -0.06 32.85
CA GLY A 620 -23.47 0.24 34.28
C GLY A 620 -22.57 -0.68 35.09
N ASP A 621 -21.64 -1.41 34.47
CA ASP A 621 -20.76 -2.36 35.15
C ASP A 621 -19.52 -1.70 35.81
N GLY A 622 -19.23 -0.44 35.46
CA GLY A 622 -18.10 0.33 35.97
C GLY A 622 -16.75 0.03 35.30
N GLU A 623 -16.72 -0.78 34.25
CA GLU A 623 -15.60 -0.99 33.34
C GLU A 623 -15.84 -0.27 32.00
N PHE A 624 -14.77 -0.08 31.23
CA PHE A 624 -14.90 0.49 29.89
C PHE A 624 -15.10 -0.62 28.87
N ASP A 625 -16.20 -0.51 28.13
CA ASP A 625 -16.58 -1.44 27.09
C ASP A 625 -16.60 -0.84 25.68
N TYR A 626 -16.08 -1.67 24.77
CA TYR A 626 -16.11 -1.38 23.35
C TYR A 626 -17.37 -1.98 22.72
N ALA A 627 -17.98 -1.28 21.77
CA ALA A 627 -19.00 -1.88 20.94
C ALA A 627 -18.45 -3.08 20.14
N PRO A 628 -19.28 -4.10 19.88
CA PRO A 628 -18.93 -5.19 19.00
C PRO A 628 -18.61 -4.70 17.58
N ARG A 629 -17.63 -5.35 16.95
CA ARG A 629 -17.10 -4.97 15.64
C ARG A 629 -16.94 -6.19 14.75
N ILE A 630 -17.18 -6.01 13.45
CA ILE A 630 -16.84 -6.98 12.43
C ILE A 630 -15.57 -6.53 11.72
N LYS A 631 -14.57 -7.41 11.68
CA LYS A 631 -13.40 -7.25 10.83
C LYS A 631 -13.66 -7.91 9.49
N LEU A 632 -13.68 -7.13 8.41
CA LEU A 632 -13.96 -7.63 7.06
C LEU A 632 -12.82 -7.33 6.10
N THR A 633 -12.42 -8.33 5.31
CA THR A 633 -11.58 -8.11 4.14
C THR A 633 -12.37 -7.37 3.06
N ILE A 634 -11.99 -6.12 2.77
CA ILE A 634 -12.73 -5.23 1.86
C ILE A 634 -11.92 -4.78 0.64
N GLU A 635 -10.60 -4.92 0.69
CA GLU A 635 -9.70 -4.60 -0.43
C GLU A 635 -8.57 -5.62 -0.54
N GLN A 636 -7.96 -5.68 -1.72
CA GLN A 636 -6.72 -6.41 -2.00
C GLN A 636 -5.64 -5.46 -2.47
N TYR A 637 -4.42 -5.67 -2.00
CA TYR A 637 -3.23 -4.96 -2.48
C TYR A 637 -2.73 -5.55 -3.80
N LEU A 638 -2.32 -4.66 -4.69
CA LEU A 638 -1.61 -4.95 -5.93
C LEU A 638 -0.30 -4.17 -5.93
N LEU A 639 0.80 -4.87 -6.16
CA LEU A 639 2.13 -4.30 -6.31
C LEU A 639 2.23 -3.47 -7.61
N PRO A 640 3.30 -2.68 -7.82
CA PRO A 640 3.41 -1.78 -8.97
C PRO A 640 3.21 -2.44 -10.35
N THR A 641 3.64 -3.69 -10.51
CA THR A 641 3.42 -4.51 -11.73
C THR A 641 2.00 -5.03 -11.90
N GLY A 642 1.12 -4.81 -10.92
CA GLY A 642 -0.25 -5.32 -10.87
C GLY A 642 -0.37 -6.74 -10.27
N ARG A 643 0.75 -7.37 -9.89
CA ARG A 643 0.75 -8.69 -9.23
C ARG A 643 0.16 -8.59 -7.82
N SER A 644 -0.57 -9.62 -7.40
CA SER A 644 -1.12 -9.73 -6.05
C SER A 644 -0.24 -10.61 -5.18
N ILE A 645 0.07 -10.15 -3.97
CA ILE A 645 0.77 -10.90 -2.93
C ILE A 645 -0.19 -11.75 -2.07
N HIS A 646 -1.51 -11.72 -2.32
CA HIS A 646 -2.48 -12.43 -1.48
C HIS A 646 -2.45 -13.94 -1.75
N ARG A 647 -2.23 -14.73 -0.70
CA ARG A 647 -2.38 -16.20 -0.76
C ARG A 647 -3.84 -16.56 -1.03
N LYS A 648 -4.09 -17.40 -2.03
CA LYS A 648 -5.43 -17.91 -2.35
C LYS A 648 -5.54 -19.40 -2.00
N VAL A 649 -6.71 -19.76 -1.48
CA VAL A 649 -7.10 -21.14 -1.21
C VAL A 649 -8.42 -21.43 -1.93
N ASP A 650 -8.63 -22.68 -2.35
CA ASP A 650 -9.92 -23.16 -2.86
C ASP A 650 -10.89 -23.55 -1.73
N GLU A 651 -12.08 -24.02 -2.10
CA GLU A 651 -13.15 -24.42 -1.16
C GLU A 651 -12.75 -25.62 -0.29
N GLU A 652 -11.86 -26.48 -0.81
CA GLU A 652 -11.28 -27.62 -0.11
C GLU A 652 -10.09 -27.25 0.79
N GLY A 653 -9.67 -25.98 0.78
CA GLY A 653 -8.57 -25.44 1.58
C GLY A 653 -7.18 -25.64 0.97
N ASN A 654 -7.07 -26.12 -0.26
CA ASN A 654 -5.80 -26.25 -0.98
C ASN A 654 -5.31 -24.88 -1.47
N ILE A 655 -3.99 -24.70 -1.47
CA ILE A 655 -3.37 -23.44 -1.90
C ILE A 655 -3.36 -23.38 -3.44
N THR A 656 -4.19 -22.51 -4.02
CA THR A 656 -4.22 -22.25 -5.48
C THR A 656 -3.21 -21.18 -5.90
N SER A 657 -2.82 -20.30 -4.97
CA SER A 657 -1.69 -19.38 -5.13
C SER A 657 -1.05 -19.19 -3.78
N ALA A 658 0.25 -19.52 -3.67
CA ALA A 658 0.99 -19.38 -2.41
C ALA A 658 1.10 -17.91 -1.94
N GLY A 659 0.90 -16.94 -2.84
CA GLY A 659 1.03 -15.51 -2.55
C GLY A 659 2.46 -15.12 -2.17
N GLY A 660 2.60 -13.97 -1.53
CA GLY A 660 3.88 -13.42 -1.08
C GLY A 660 4.72 -12.83 -2.21
N VAL A 661 5.82 -12.22 -1.80
CA VAL A 661 6.93 -11.75 -2.62
C VAL A 661 7.99 -12.84 -2.60
N GLU A 662 8.39 -13.27 -3.79
CA GLU A 662 9.51 -14.18 -3.96
C GLU A 662 10.83 -13.40 -3.95
N PRO A 663 11.85 -13.85 -3.21
CA PRO A 663 13.16 -13.22 -3.27
C PRO A 663 13.81 -13.48 -4.63
N ASP A 664 14.67 -12.55 -5.06
CA ASP A 664 15.50 -12.72 -6.25
C ASP A 664 16.57 -13.80 -6.03
N GLU A 665 17.04 -13.94 -4.79
CA GLU A 665 17.95 -15.00 -4.36
C GLU A 665 17.39 -15.72 -3.13
N THR A 666 17.11 -17.01 -3.26
CA THR A 666 16.61 -17.81 -2.14
C THR A 666 17.77 -18.33 -1.32
N VAL A 667 17.86 -17.87 -0.07
CA VAL A 667 18.88 -18.31 0.90
C VAL A 667 18.17 -18.81 2.15
N ALA A 668 18.42 -20.06 2.52
CA ALA A 668 17.85 -20.64 3.73
C ALA A 668 18.56 -20.09 4.98
N PRO A 669 17.84 -19.86 6.08
CA PRO A 669 18.48 -19.54 7.36
C PRO A 669 19.31 -20.75 7.82
N MET A 670 20.45 -20.48 8.46
CA MET A 670 21.28 -21.52 9.06
C MET A 670 20.45 -22.37 10.04
N ARG A 671 20.46 -23.69 9.84
CA ARG A 671 19.78 -24.65 10.72
C ARG A 671 20.83 -25.40 11.53
N ARG A 672 20.72 -25.34 12.85
CA ARG A 672 21.47 -26.19 13.78
C ARG A 672 20.69 -27.47 14.06
N GLU A 673 21.40 -28.57 14.29
CA GLU A 673 20.81 -29.87 14.59
C GLU A 673 19.98 -29.83 15.89
N SER A 674 18.89 -30.59 15.95
CA SER A 674 18.00 -30.59 17.12
C SER A 674 18.70 -30.94 18.42
N TRP A 675 19.64 -31.90 18.39
CA TRP A 675 20.42 -32.29 19.57
C TRP A 675 21.33 -31.15 20.04
N ARG A 676 21.94 -30.41 19.10
CA ARG A 676 22.81 -29.26 19.38
C ARG A 676 22.01 -28.15 20.05
N LEU A 677 20.79 -27.86 19.55
CA LEU A 677 19.89 -26.88 20.16
C LEU A 677 19.49 -27.25 21.61
N VAL A 678 19.26 -28.53 21.89
CA VAL A 678 18.95 -29.02 23.24
C VAL A 678 20.15 -28.82 24.16
N GLU A 679 21.36 -29.18 23.72
CA GLU A 679 22.57 -29.03 24.52
C GLU A 679 22.94 -27.55 24.71
N MET A 680 22.77 -26.70 23.68
CA MET A 680 22.94 -25.24 23.80
C MET A 680 22.04 -24.66 24.87
N ARG A 681 20.76 -25.06 24.89
CA ARG A 681 19.81 -24.63 25.93
C ARG A 681 20.27 -25.09 27.31
N LYS A 682 20.62 -26.37 27.46
CA LYS A 682 21.16 -26.91 28.73
C LYS A 682 22.36 -26.10 29.21
N LEU A 683 23.30 -25.76 28.32
CA LEU A 683 24.47 -24.95 28.67
C LEU A 683 24.09 -23.51 29.05
N GLN A 684 23.17 -22.87 28.33
CA GLN A 684 22.67 -21.53 28.66
C GLN A 684 22.00 -21.49 30.04
N ASP A 685 21.24 -22.53 30.39
CA ASP A 685 20.58 -22.67 31.70
C ASP A 685 21.61 -22.75 32.85
N THR A 686 22.85 -23.20 32.61
CA THR A 686 23.91 -23.18 33.64
C THR A 686 24.42 -21.77 33.96
N ARG A 687 24.18 -20.80 33.07
CA ARG A 687 24.71 -19.41 33.11
C ARG A 687 26.21 -19.24 33.22
N LYS A 688 27.02 -20.30 33.17
CA LYS A 688 28.48 -20.21 33.21
C LYS A 688 29.02 -19.22 32.18
N LEU A 689 28.49 -19.27 30.95
CA LEU A 689 28.88 -18.34 29.87
C LEU A 689 28.47 -16.89 30.17
N ARG A 690 27.26 -16.70 30.69
CA ARG A 690 26.72 -15.37 31.02
C ARG A 690 27.51 -14.72 32.16
N ASP A 691 27.78 -15.47 33.22
CA ASP A 691 28.53 -14.99 34.38
C ASP A 691 29.99 -14.68 33.98
N TRP A 692 30.62 -15.57 33.22
CA TRP A 692 31.95 -15.33 32.67
C TRP A 692 32.00 -14.08 31.78
N ALA A 693 31.03 -13.91 30.86
CA ALA A 693 30.98 -12.76 29.97
C ALA A 693 30.85 -11.45 30.74
N ARG A 694 30.00 -11.41 31.77
CA ARG A 694 29.82 -10.23 32.63
C ARG A 694 31.11 -9.85 33.35
N ASP A 695 31.76 -10.83 33.97
CA ASP A 695 32.95 -10.58 34.78
C ASP A 695 34.10 -10.07 33.90
N ARG A 696 34.32 -10.67 32.72
CA ARG A 696 35.36 -10.24 31.78
C ARG A 696 35.03 -8.92 31.07
N PHE A 697 33.75 -8.66 30.80
CA PHE A 697 33.31 -7.38 30.25
C PHE A 697 33.62 -6.22 31.20
N ALA A 698 33.43 -6.42 32.52
CA ALA A 698 33.76 -5.43 33.53
C ALA A 698 35.27 -5.14 33.62
N GLU A 699 36.12 -6.12 33.30
CA GLU A 699 37.58 -5.95 33.25
C GLU A 699 38.04 -5.18 32.00
N ASN A 700 37.43 -5.44 30.83
CA ASN A 700 37.84 -4.83 29.57
C ASN A 700 36.68 -4.63 28.58
N GLN A 701 35.92 -3.57 28.82
CA GLN A 701 34.77 -3.20 27.98
C GLN A 701 35.15 -2.93 26.52
N GLU A 702 36.26 -2.26 26.24
CA GLU A 702 36.65 -1.91 24.86
C GLU A 702 36.96 -3.15 24.01
N ALA A 703 37.69 -4.13 24.56
CA ALA A 703 37.99 -5.36 23.86
C ALA A 703 36.70 -6.14 23.55
N PHE A 704 35.80 -6.25 24.53
CA PHE A 704 34.54 -6.97 24.35
C PHE A 704 33.55 -6.25 23.42
N SER A 705 33.59 -4.92 23.33
CA SER A 705 32.87 -4.17 22.29
C SER A 705 33.36 -4.52 20.89
N LYS A 706 34.67 -4.70 20.69
CA LYS A 706 35.23 -5.17 19.41
C LYS A 706 34.82 -6.61 19.13
N LEU A 707 34.91 -7.49 20.13
CA LEU A 707 34.47 -8.88 20.01
C LEU A 707 32.98 -8.93 19.64
N ALA A 708 32.09 -8.17 20.29
CA ALA A 708 30.66 -8.13 19.93
C ALA A 708 30.38 -7.76 18.47
N LEU A 709 31.26 -6.97 17.84
CA LEU A 709 31.18 -6.64 16.41
C LEU A 709 31.71 -7.76 15.55
N CYS A 710 32.92 -8.26 15.82
CA CYS A 710 33.51 -9.38 15.11
C CYS A 710 34.58 -10.09 15.98
N ASP A 711 34.45 -11.40 16.21
CA ASP A 711 35.48 -12.21 16.87
C ASP A 711 36.34 -13.03 15.91
N MET A 712 36.12 -12.89 14.59
CA MET A 712 36.88 -13.54 13.54
C MET A 712 36.85 -15.08 13.58
N ASP A 713 35.85 -15.67 14.23
CA ASP A 713 35.77 -17.10 14.56
C ASP A 713 36.98 -17.62 15.35
N ASP A 714 37.63 -16.72 16.10
CA ASP A 714 38.83 -17.01 16.88
C ASP A 714 38.48 -17.14 18.38
N THR A 715 38.46 -18.37 18.89
CA THR A 715 38.24 -18.65 20.31
C THR A 715 39.34 -18.06 21.19
N ALA A 716 40.57 -17.95 20.69
CA ALA A 716 41.70 -17.37 21.42
C ALA A 716 41.57 -15.85 21.60
N ALA A 717 40.69 -15.19 20.85
CA ALA A 717 40.37 -13.78 21.05
C ALA A 717 39.67 -13.53 22.42
N TYR A 718 39.07 -14.57 23.00
CA TYR A 718 38.48 -14.55 24.33
C TYR A 718 39.51 -15.01 25.37
N SER A 719 40.13 -14.07 26.08
CA SER A 719 41.15 -14.39 27.10
C SER A 719 40.61 -15.31 28.20
N GLY A 720 41.16 -16.52 28.30
CA GLY A 720 40.71 -17.57 29.25
C GLY A 720 39.58 -18.47 28.73
N PHE A 721 39.34 -18.49 27.41
CA PHE A 721 38.34 -19.35 26.79
C PHE A 721 38.61 -20.84 27.01
N ASP A 722 39.86 -21.30 26.85
CA ASP A 722 40.20 -22.72 27.00
C ASP A 722 39.87 -23.24 28.41
N GLU A 723 40.14 -22.43 29.44
CA GLU A 723 39.80 -22.74 30.84
C GLU A 723 38.29 -22.76 31.06
N LEU A 724 37.57 -21.80 30.46
CA LEU A 724 36.10 -21.78 30.48
C LEU A 724 35.56 -23.07 29.84
N TYR A 725 35.96 -23.38 28.61
CA TYR A 725 35.48 -24.50 27.82
C TYR A 725 35.77 -25.84 28.51
N ALA A 726 36.98 -26.04 29.03
CA ALA A 726 37.34 -27.24 29.79
C ALA A 726 36.50 -27.42 31.08
N GLY A 727 35.95 -26.33 31.63
CA GLY A 727 35.05 -26.33 32.79
C GLY A 727 33.57 -26.55 32.46
N LEU A 728 33.20 -26.68 31.18
CA LEU A 728 31.84 -26.94 30.73
C LEU A 728 31.61 -28.44 30.57
N ASP A 729 30.54 -28.95 31.18
CA ASP A 729 30.08 -30.32 30.97
C ASP A 729 29.15 -30.36 29.75
N THR A 730 29.75 -30.25 28.57
CA THR A 730 29.01 -30.17 27.30
C THR A 730 29.68 -30.96 26.18
N ILE A 731 28.86 -31.43 25.24
CA ILE A 731 29.29 -32.07 23.99
C ILE A 731 29.39 -31.08 22.83
N LEU A 732 29.10 -29.80 23.08
CA LEU A 732 29.21 -28.74 22.08
C LEU A 732 30.66 -28.48 21.70
N SER A 733 30.89 -28.14 20.43
CA SER A 733 32.22 -27.73 19.96
C SER A 733 32.64 -26.39 20.57
N GLU A 734 33.93 -26.07 20.53
CA GLU A 734 34.44 -24.75 20.93
C GLU A 734 33.74 -23.61 20.17
N ASN A 735 33.49 -23.77 18.87
CA ASN A 735 32.79 -22.76 18.06
C ASN A 735 31.32 -22.59 18.48
N ASP A 736 30.63 -23.67 18.87
CA ASP A 736 29.27 -23.56 19.40
C ASP A 736 29.25 -22.78 20.73
N VAL A 737 30.24 -23.01 21.58
CA VAL A 737 30.39 -22.30 22.86
C VAL A 737 30.78 -20.84 22.62
N ARG A 738 31.68 -20.56 21.67
CA ARG A 738 32.02 -19.20 21.22
C ARG A 738 30.79 -18.45 20.75
N PHE A 739 29.98 -19.06 19.88
CA PHE A 739 28.72 -18.47 19.42
C PHE A 739 27.79 -18.10 20.57
N LEU A 740 27.58 -19.01 21.54
CA LEU A 740 26.76 -18.73 22.72
C LEU A 740 27.35 -17.62 23.59
N LEU A 741 28.67 -17.63 23.77
CA LEU A 741 29.38 -16.60 24.53
C LEU A 741 29.24 -15.23 23.86
N ARG A 742 29.34 -15.18 22.53
CA ARG A 742 29.16 -13.97 21.72
C ARG A 742 27.78 -13.36 21.88
N ILE A 743 26.71 -14.17 21.98
CA ILE A 743 25.35 -13.68 22.29
C ILE A 743 25.34 -12.93 23.62
N GLU A 744 25.96 -13.51 24.67
CA GLU A 744 26.02 -12.89 25.99
C GLU A 744 26.87 -11.61 25.98
N VAL A 745 27.96 -11.58 25.21
CA VAL A 745 28.80 -10.38 25.03
C VAL A 745 28.04 -9.27 24.29
N ARG A 746 27.34 -9.59 23.19
CA ARG A 746 26.50 -8.62 22.45
C ARG A 746 25.42 -8.04 23.35
N ARG A 747 24.83 -8.86 24.23
CA ARG A 747 23.84 -8.39 25.22
C ARG A 747 24.39 -7.29 26.12
N LEU A 748 25.58 -7.49 26.68
CA LEU A 748 26.25 -6.50 27.54
C LEU A 748 26.66 -5.23 26.77
N VAL A 749 27.12 -5.38 25.53
CA VAL A 749 27.50 -4.24 24.68
C VAL A 749 26.30 -3.37 24.32
N GLN A 750 25.12 -3.95 24.08
CA GLN A 750 23.90 -3.17 23.84
C GLN A 750 23.55 -2.28 25.04
N ASP A 751 23.65 -2.82 26.25
CA ASP A 751 23.41 -2.06 27.48
C ASP A 751 24.42 -0.93 27.66
N ALA A 752 25.70 -1.19 27.34
CA ALA A 752 26.75 -0.20 27.42
C ALA A 752 26.64 0.94 26.38
N GLN A 753 26.24 0.62 25.15
CA GLN A 753 26.13 1.60 24.06
C GLN A 753 24.75 2.29 24.00
N GLY A 754 23.78 1.81 24.77
CA GLY A 754 22.43 2.36 24.82
C GLY A 754 21.64 2.17 23.54
N HIS A 755 21.98 1.18 22.72
CA HIS A 755 21.27 0.85 21.48
C HIS A 755 21.32 -0.65 21.22
N ALA A 756 20.23 -1.20 20.71
CA ALA A 756 20.15 -2.60 20.33
C ALA A 756 20.90 -2.86 19.02
N PHE A 757 21.50 -4.04 18.89
CA PHE A 757 21.95 -4.51 17.60
C PHE A 757 20.76 -4.84 16.70
N PRO A 758 20.89 -4.65 15.37
CA PRO A 758 19.95 -5.23 14.42
C PRO A 758 19.88 -6.76 14.56
N LEU A 759 18.78 -7.33 14.06
CA LEU A 759 18.61 -8.76 13.92
C LEU A 759 19.73 -9.38 13.06
N GLY A 760 20.26 -10.50 13.56
CA GLY A 760 21.31 -11.25 12.90
C GLY A 760 22.70 -10.86 13.38
N ASP A 761 23.63 -11.79 13.16
CA ASP A 761 25.06 -11.58 13.32
C ASP A 761 25.69 -11.93 11.97
N PHE A 762 26.39 -11.00 11.34
CA PHE A 762 26.91 -11.24 9.99
C PHE A 762 27.91 -12.40 9.94
N GLN A 763 28.52 -12.79 11.07
CA GLN A 763 29.38 -13.97 11.13
C GLN A 763 28.59 -15.29 11.10
N GLU A 764 27.32 -15.29 11.50
CA GLU A 764 26.56 -16.52 11.77
C GLU A 764 25.29 -16.63 10.91
N ASP A 765 24.88 -15.53 10.30
CA ASP A 765 23.63 -15.41 9.56
C ASP A 765 23.88 -15.50 8.05
N SER A 766 23.67 -16.69 7.50
CA SER A 766 23.85 -17.00 6.08
C SER A 766 23.11 -16.05 5.13
N GLN A 767 21.93 -15.54 5.51
CA GLN A 767 21.18 -14.61 4.66
C GLN A 767 21.81 -13.22 4.67
N LEU A 768 22.31 -12.79 5.84
CA LEU A 768 23.05 -11.54 5.95
C LEU A 768 24.40 -11.61 5.24
N GLN A 769 25.10 -12.75 5.30
CA GLN A 769 26.33 -12.99 4.52
C GLN A 769 26.06 -12.87 3.02
N ALA A 770 25.01 -13.51 2.50
CA ALA A 770 24.61 -13.39 1.09
C ALA A 770 24.29 -11.94 0.69
N ALA A 771 23.61 -11.18 1.56
CA ALA A 771 23.38 -9.75 1.32
C ALA A 771 24.68 -8.94 1.26
N VAL A 772 25.63 -9.20 2.15
CA VAL A 772 26.96 -8.56 2.11
C VAL A 772 27.70 -8.92 0.82
N HIS A 773 27.70 -10.19 0.42
CA HIS A 773 28.30 -10.63 -0.85
C HIS A 773 27.70 -9.88 -2.05
N SER A 774 26.37 -9.74 -2.10
CA SER A 774 25.70 -9.02 -3.17
C SER A 774 26.08 -7.54 -3.21
N ILE A 775 26.13 -6.87 -2.05
CA ILE A 775 26.55 -5.46 -1.97
C ILE A 775 28.01 -5.29 -2.42
N LEU A 776 28.92 -6.15 -1.95
CA LEU A 776 30.33 -6.08 -2.34
C LEU A 776 30.52 -6.34 -3.83
N ALA A 777 29.78 -7.29 -4.41
CA ALA A 777 29.81 -7.55 -5.85
C ALA A 777 29.40 -6.32 -6.67
N ASP A 778 28.34 -5.62 -6.26
CA ASP A 778 27.90 -4.37 -6.89
C ASP A 778 28.93 -3.23 -6.75
N LEU A 779 29.72 -3.25 -5.67
CA LEU A 779 30.86 -2.34 -5.46
C LEU A 779 32.14 -2.77 -6.21
N GLY A 780 32.15 -3.95 -6.84
CA GLY A 780 33.33 -4.52 -7.50
C GLY A 780 34.39 -5.06 -6.52
N GLU A 781 34.00 -5.37 -5.29
CA GLU A 781 34.81 -5.93 -4.21
C GLU A 781 34.40 -7.40 -3.93
N THR A 782 35.24 -8.15 -3.23
CA THR A 782 34.92 -9.51 -2.74
C THR A 782 34.99 -9.57 -1.22
N ALA A 783 34.28 -10.51 -0.59
CA ALA A 783 34.34 -10.72 0.86
C ALA A 783 35.79 -10.94 1.36
N ASP A 784 36.58 -11.70 0.61
CA ASP A 784 37.99 -11.97 0.92
C ASP A 784 38.88 -10.72 0.99
N SER A 785 38.46 -9.62 0.36
CA SER A 785 39.19 -8.35 0.43
C SER A 785 39.14 -7.71 1.82
N LEU A 786 38.15 -8.08 2.64
CA LEU A 786 37.96 -7.61 3.99
C LEU A 786 38.21 -8.75 4.97
N VAL A 787 39.23 -8.58 5.83
CA VAL A 787 39.70 -9.64 6.75
C VAL A 787 38.56 -10.20 7.61
N ALA A 788 37.62 -9.36 8.05
CA ALA A 788 36.45 -9.79 8.81
C ALA A 788 35.63 -10.82 8.04
N TYR A 789 35.29 -10.55 6.79
CA TYR A 789 34.44 -11.43 5.99
C TYR A 789 35.20 -12.64 5.45
N GLY A 790 36.42 -12.45 4.92
CA GLY A 790 37.23 -13.55 4.40
C GLY A 790 37.62 -14.62 5.42
N ARG A 791 37.43 -14.36 6.73
CA ARG A 791 37.61 -15.38 7.78
C ARG A 791 36.32 -16.03 8.25
N THR A 792 35.20 -15.31 8.21
CA THR A 792 33.97 -15.71 8.91
C THR A 792 32.84 -16.09 7.97
N PHE A 793 32.93 -15.73 6.69
CA PHE A 793 31.91 -16.11 5.72
C PHE A 793 32.15 -17.54 5.28
N ASP A 794 31.08 -18.32 5.29
CA ASP A 794 31.18 -19.69 4.81
C ASP A 794 31.39 -19.73 3.29
N GLU A 795 32.11 -20.74 2.79
CA GLU A 795 32.19 -20.96 1.34
C GLU A 795 30.79 -21.22 0.78
N ILE A 796 30.35 -20.43 -0.20
CA ILE A 796 29.06 -20.63 -0.89
C ILE A 796 29.31 -21.56 -2.07
N GLY A 797 28.62 -22.71 -2.12
CA GLY A 797 28.68 -23.63 -3.25
C GLY A 797 27.96 -23.10 -4.47
N ASP A 798 28.29 -23.68 -5.64
CA ASP A 798 27.71 -23.32 -6.94
C ASP A 798 26.16 -23.47 -7.01
N ASP A 799 25.55 -24.15 -6.03
CA ASP A 799 24.10 -24.32 -5.88
C ASP A 799 23.44 -23.33 -4.91
N GLY A 800 24.20 -22.36 -4.37
CA GLY A 800 23.73 -21.40 -3.39
C GLY A 800 23.56 -21.97 -1.99
N LEU A 801 24.03 -23.20 -1.74
CA LEU A 801 24.12 -23.77 -0.40
C LEU A 801 25.47 -23.44 0.22
N VAL A 802 25.43 -23.06 1.50
CA VAL A 802 26.63 -22.90 2.33
C VAL A 802 27.37 -24.24 2.41
N LEU A 803 28.56 -24.32 1.79
CA LEU A 803 29.46 -25.49 1.79
C LEU A 803 30.19 -25.69 3.13
N GLY A 804 29.99 -24.81 4.11
CA GLY A 804 30.63 -24.88 5.44
C GLY A 804 29.92 -25.76 6.47
N LEU A 805 28.66 -26.16 6.25
CA LEU A 805 28.11 -27.29 7.00
C LEU A 805 28.75 -28.52 6.40
N SER A 806 29.61 -29.17 7.19
CA SER A 806 29.80 -30.60 7.08
C SER A 806 28.42 -31.23 6.92
N SER A 807 27.99 -31.46 5.66
CA SER A 807 27.03 -32.50 5.32
C SER A 807 27.41 -33.67 6.19
N PRO A 808 26.40 -34.24 6.87
CA PRO A 808 26.56 -34.95 8.13
C PRO A 808 27.86 -35.71 8.07
N MET A 809 28.69 -35.52 9.11
CA MET A 809 29.67 -36.53 9.49
C MET A 809 29.06 -37.84 9.06
N ASN A 810 29.67 -38.52 8.08
CA ASN A 810 29.31 -39.88 7.76
C ASN A 810 29.35 -40.55 9.14
N LEU A 811 28.21 -40.67 9.83
CA LEU A 811 27.80 -41.88 10.49
C LEU A 811 28.18 -42.87 9.43
N ARG A 812 29.35 -43.52 9.60
CA ARG A 812 29.98 -44.29 8.53
C ARG A 812 28.83 -45.09 7.96
N SER A 813 28.48 -44.89 6.68
CA SER A 813 27.26 -45.50 6.16
C SER A 813 27.30 -46.99 6.50
N GLU A 814 28.50 -47.57 6.50
CA GLU A 814 28.89 -48.87 7.06
C GLU A 814 28.32 -49.22 8.46
N ASP A 815 28.39 -48.34 9.46
CA ASP A 815 27.91 -48.61 10.84
C ASP A 815 26.36 -48.58 10.89
N LEU A 816 25.72 -47.64 10.19
CA LEU A 816 24.26 -47.57 10.11
C LEU A 816 23.71 -48.72 9.24
N ASP A 817 24.37 -49.02 8.13
CA ASP A 817 24.06 -50.13 7.23
C ASP A 817 24.31 -51.48 7.93
N GLN A 818 25.34 -51.60 8.77
CA GLN A 818 25.56 -52.79 9.62
C GLN A 818 24.48 -52.92 10.70
N ALA A 819 24.09 -51.84 11.36
CA ALA A 819 23.00 -51.87 12.34
C ALA A 819 21.66 -52.26 11.68
N LEU A 820 21.36 -51.69 10.51
CA LEU A 820 20.16 -52.00 9.72
C LEU A 820 20.22 -53.43 9.16
N ALA A 821 21.38 -53.92 8.73
CA ALA A 821 21.58 -55.31 8.31
C ALA A 821 21.38 -56.30 9.47
N LEU A 822 21.90 -56.00 10.66
CA LEU A 822 21.69 -56.82 11.87
C LEU A 822 20.21 -56.89 12.27
N ILE A 823 19.47 -55.78 12.11
CA ILE A 823 18.02 -55.71 12.36
C ILE A 823 17.23 -56.44 11.26
N ALA A 824 17.61 -56.28 9.99
CA ALA A 824 16.95 -56.94 8.86
C ALA A 824 17.17 -58.45 8.85
N GLU A 825 18.38 -58.93 9.18
CA GLU A 825 18.66 -60.36 9.38
C GLU A 825 17.85 -60.95 10.54
N ALA A 826 17.60 -60.17 11.59
CA ALA A 826 16.77 -60.58 12.71
C ALA A 826 15.26 -60.56 12.42
N GLY A 827 14.83 -59.75 11.44
CA GLY A 827 13.42 -59.69 11.00
C GLY A 827 13.09 -60.65 9.86
N GLY A 828 14.10 -61.13 9.11
CA GLY A 828 13.93 -62.03 7.96
C GLY A 828 13.88 -63.52 8.30
N ALA A 829 14.29 -63.90 9.51
CA ALA A 829 14.11 -65.22 10.07
C ALA A 829 13.26 -65.08 11.34
N ASP A 830 12.27 -65.94 11.53
CA ASP A 830 11.43 -66.04 12.75
C ASP A 830 12.24 -66.47 14.01
N GLU A 831 13.52 -66.08 14.11
CA GLU A 831 14.40 -66.33 15.24
C GLU A 831 14.68 -65.03 16.01
N LEU A 832 14.40 -65.08 17.32
CA LEU A 832 14.76 -64.03 18.28
C LEU A 832 16.26 -63.69 18.19
N ILE A 833 16.58 -62.38 18.19
CA ILE A 833 17.95 -61.85 18.21
C ILE A 833 18.78 -62.57 19.28
N THR A 834 19.87 -63.22 18.87
CA THR A 834 20.80 -63.87 19.80
C THR A 834 21.47 -62.84 20.72
N ARG A 835 21.76 -63.22 21.97
CA ARG A 835 22.41 -62.31 22.96
C ARG A 835 23.74 -61.71 22.46
N GLN A 836 24.42 -62.37 21.53
CA GLN A 836 25.64 -61.87 20.91
C GLN A 836 25.33 -60.73 19.93
N LYS A 837 24.40 -60.92 18.99
CA LYS A 837 23.95 -59.88 18.06
C LYS A 837 23.37 -58.67 18.80
N LEU A 838 22.64 -58.89 19.91
CA LEU A 838 22.14 -57.80 20.75
C LEU A 838 23.28 -56.99 21.39
N ARG A 839 24.37 -57.63 21.83
CA ARG A 839 25.55 -56.92 22.35
C ARG A 839 26.26 -56.15 21.25
N GLU A 840 26.47 -56.77 20.10
CA GLU A 840 27.10 -56.11 18.95
C GLU A 840 26.31 -54.86 18.53
N LEU A 841 24.98 -54.96 18.42
CA LEU A 841 24.10 -53.80 18.18
C LEU A 841 24.18 -52.75 19.29
N THR A 842 24.20 -53.18 20.56
CA THR A 842 24.27 -52.26 21.71
C THR A 842 25.62 -51.53 21.76
N ASP A 843 26.72 -52.21 21.44
CA ASP A 843 28.06 -51.64 21.42
C ASP A 843 28.24 -50.72 20.20
N LEU A 844 27.64 -51.06 19.05
CA LEU A 844 27.58 -50.18 17.88
C LEU A 844 26.82 -48.88 18.20
N ILE A 845 25.61 -48.99 18.77
CA ILE A 845 24.79 -47.84 19.19
C ILE A 845 25.50 -47.00 20.26
N ARG A 846 26.24 -47.63 21.18
CA ARG A 846 27.05 -46.91 22.18
C ARG A 846 28.23 -46.19 21.55
N SER A 847 28.85 -46.76 20.52
CA SER A 847 29.93 -46.09 19.77
C SER A 847 29.39 -44.89 18.96
N MET A 848 28.19 -45.03 18.37
CA MET A 848 27.47 -43.97 17.66
C MET A 848 26.96 -42.85 18.59
N LYS A 849 26.88 -43.10 19.91
CA LYS A 849 26.56 -42.08 20.92
C LYS A 849 27.79 -41.35 21.46
N LYS A 850 28.99 -41.88 21.19
CA LYS A 850 30.27 -41.38 21.71
C LYS A 850 31.06 -40.56 20.68
N ASN A 851 30.82 -40.85 19.40
CA ASN A 851 31.26 -40.06 18.25
C ASN A 851 30.09 -39.20 17.77
#